data_AF-A0A835DIN3-F1
#
_entry.id   AF-A0A835DIN3-F1
#
_cell.length_a   1.000
_cell.length_b   1.000
_cell.length_c   1.000
_cell.angle_alpha   90.00
_cell.angle_beta   90.00
_cell.angle_gamma   90.00
#
_symmetry.space_group_name_H-M   'P 1'
#
loop_
_entity.id
_entity.type
_entity.pdbx_description
1 polymer ?
#
loop_
_entity_poly.entity_id
_entity_poly.type
_entity_poly.pdbx_seq_one_letter_code
_entity_poly.pdbx_strand_id
1 'polypeptide(L)'
;MGGKLWLFWKENTAFDVVCKMNQMITGWFSFSDSKLLVTFIYAKCNQVERRELWQSLEDLNIGVCPWLVAGDFNIIRNDDERIGGHPRAISAMAKFNNCLESCGLLDLPCIGGRVSWCNGQEGSSRSWAKLDRVINNSGFSNIFSEAWYEYLPRKSSDHCPMVLRLRMDLSRYGPSVFRFQNMWCEDSFRECVETVWRPPVQGSGLVKLAAKLKKLKVALSTWNKSVFGHVEVHLKELEGRLEGLERQLQDGFSTELEAYYLATKIELEAWEHREELRLAQIAKKAWMVDGDKNSKFFHAVVNQRRKNNFISSMTLVDGTILSTPEQVHQGAVLFSRDPFRGGEVKEALLSIPKHSSPGPDGFGSGFFSSCWELVKDDVVEAAKEFFSGVPLPRFYTSSYIVLIPKAKYVKKGHVALASDNGSRFWKSVMGVLPEVLENVRLMVKEGKGSFWYDRWLSSGPLSPHPNVDITPALCIKDLWVENSWDRDKLVELVGSVKTEEIVQTIATGRNGENVLVWMPSKDGKFSSASAWDRIRVRAPQAPEMKWIWHGLLPKRVSVCVWKSRYDCLPVDENICRVGIQLASKCDCCVFGQGESQDHVLSSSEFAGKVWALAEAALGISVVPHSWWSRVFQWWSYSKNSTTRGTLIGILPCVITWRLCLRRCKARMEGIQETVEGVWLAVKACLRNISGCMKKHGEVSSVDMAMLAALEFVTLVGIQCNYQHQLERATKISAKMRMKVAVSIWLLLSFCLLAFITFNDANQIESLDRLITSRRSENRPRIDSWGELDAIKEYSPVYIGKQDGLMQADKIDVLPGQPEGVDFDQYAGYVTVDPKAEKALFYYFVEAPQNSSIKPLVLWLNGGPGCSSLGAGAMLELGPFRVNSDGKTLFRNEYAWNDVANVIFLESPAGVGFSYSNKSSVYDNTGDKSTAKDAYTFLVNWLERFPQYKTRDFFITGESYAGHYVPQLAYTILLNNKNTNQTYINLKGIAIGNALIDDSTYAMGMYDYFWTHALNSEEANAGIHENCDFVNENTSTKCDLFQGQGQTEKGRIYIYNIYAPRCHYTEQTGSTGSVNDFDPCSKNYVLSYLNLAEVQRALHANATTWYDCSGDIDGRLPVTSSRYSVNSLKLPIETAWRPWYTNNEVGGYVVAYKGVIFATVRGAGHLVPSYQPERALTMISSFLQGRLPPSS
;
A
#
# COMPACT_ATOMS: atom_id res chain seq x y z
N MET A 1 55.49 -1.75 4.34
CA MET A 1 54.42 -2.26 3.46
C MET A 1 53.93 -1.11 2.58
N GLY A 2 53.86 -1.29 1.27
CA GLY A 2 53.75 -0.20 0.27
C GLY A 2 52.45 0.62 0.30
N GLY A 3 52.35 1.57 1.24
CA GLY A 3 51.76 2.92 1.19
C GLY A 3 50.56 3.32 0.31
N LYS A 4 49.67 2.43 -0.15
CA LYS A 4 48.59 2.82 -1.11
C LYS A 4 47.15 2.80 -0.58
N LEU A 5 46.89 2.20 0.58
CA LEU A 5 45.58 2.25 1.25
C LEU A 5 45.68 3.09 2.52
N TRP A 6 44.87 4.14 2.58
CA TRP A 6 44.75 5.04 3.72
C TRP A 6 43.30 5.05 4.17
N LEU A 7 43.07 4.69 5.44
CA LEU A 7 41.76 4.73 6.05
C LEU A 7 41.72 5.90 7.03
N PHE A 8 40.72 6.76 6.86
CA PHE A 8 40.46 7.88 7.75
C PHE A 8 39.04 7.71 8.29
N TRP A 9 38.89 7.83 9.60
CA TRP A 9 37.60 7.80 10.28
C TRP A 9 37.59 8.88 11.36
N LYS A 10 36.40 9.29 11.81
CA LYS A 10 36.25 10.30 12.86
C LYS A 10 36.72 9.73 14.21
N GLU A 11 37.24 10.57 15.11
CA GLU A 11 37.76 10.13 16.42
C GLU A 11 36.76 9.28 17.22
N ASN A 12 35.46 9.55 17.09
CA ASN A 12 34.40 8.85 17.84
C ASN A 12 33.92 7.56 17.14
N THR A 13 34.62 7.08 16.11
CA THR A 13 34.26 5.87 15.37
C THR A 13 35.24 4.75 15.68
N ALA A 14 34.74 3.65 16.27
CA ALA A 14 35.56 2.47 16.56
C ALA A 14 35.68 1.58 15.30
N PHE A 15 36.89 1.49 14.74
CA PHE A 15 37.23 0.56 13.67
C PHE A 15 38.35 -0.37 14.12
N ASP A 16 37.99 -1.62 14.42
CA ASP A 16 38.92 -2.62 14.92
C ASP A 16 39.52 -3.39 13.73
N VAL A 17 40.78 -3.10 13.38
CA VAL A 17 41.45 -3.77 12.26
C VAL A 17 41.66 -5.25 12.59
N VAL A 18 41.08 -6.12 11.76
CA VAL A 18 41.14 -7.59 11.89
C VAL A 18 42.33 -8.13 11.10
N CYS A 19 42.48 -7.70 9.85
CA CYS A 19 43.59 -8.15 9.02
C CYS A 19 44.07 -7.02 8.09
N LYS A 20 45.38 -7.00 7.86
CA LYS A 20 46.04 -6.08 6.94
C LYS A 20 46.92 -6.88 6.01
N MET A 21 46.62 -6.80 4.72
CA MET A 21 47.39 -7.44 3.65
C MET A 21 47.86 -6.40 2.64
N ASN A 22 48.63 -6.83 1.65
CA ASN A 22 49.20 -5.94 0.64
C ASN A 22 48.15 -5.23 -0.24
N GLN A 23 46.97 -5.83 -0.41
CA GLN A 23 45.90 -5.36 -1.30
C GLN A 23 44.56 -5.13 -0.59
N MET A 24 44.47 -5.40 0.72
CA MET A 24 43.25 -5.16 1.50
C MET A 24 43.50 -4.82 2.97
N ILE A 25 42.59 -4.08 3.57
CA ILE A 25 42.48 -3.88 5.02
C ILE A 25 41.06 -4.26 5.43
N THR A 26 40.92 -5.20 6.35
CA THR A 26 39.62 -5.62 6.90
C THR A 26 39.54 -5.23 8.36
N GLY A 27 38.39 -4.71 8.79
CA GLY A 27 38.12 -4.43 10.19
C GLY A 27 36.64 -4.47 10.54
N TRP A 28 36.36 -4.55 11.84
CA TRP A 28 35.01 -4.43 12.37
C TRP A 28 34.67 -2.97 12.56
N PHE A 29 33.59 -2.54 11.91
CA PHE A 29 32.94 -1.29 12.17
C PHE A 29 31.83 -1.53 13.21
N SER A 30 31.99 -0.96 14.40
CA SER A 30 30.99 -1.06 15.46
C SER A 30 30.01 0.10 15.36
N PHE A 31 28.71 -0.21 15.32
CA PHE A 31 27.62 0.76 15.31
C PHE A 31 26.48 0.23 16.16
N SER A 32 26.03 1.01 17.15
CA SER A 32 25.06 0.55 18.15
C SER A 32 25.52 -0.78 18.81
N ASP A 33 24.61 -1.74 19.03
CA ASP A 33 24.90 -3.09 19.54
C ASP A 33 25.33 -4.10 18.44
N SER A 34 25.62 -3.63 17.23
CA SER A 34 25.92 -4.49 16.06
C SER A 34 27.32 -4.24 15.49
N LYS A 35 27.85 -5.26 14.79
CA LYS A 35 29.16 -5.19 14.12
C LYS A 35 29.00 -5.50 12.64
N LEU A 36 29.63 -4.69 11.79
CA LEU A 36 29.74 -4.89 10.35
C LEU A 36 31.19 -5.18 9.99
N LEU A 37 31.46 -6.29 9.30
CA LEU A 37 32.78 -6.52 8.74
C LEU A 37 32.93 -5.69 7.48
N VAL A 38 33.98 -4.87 7.41
CA VAL A 38 34.27 -4.05 6.23
C VAL A 38 35.66 -4.37 5.72
N THR A 39 35.76 -4.71 4.43
CA THR A 39 37.02 -4.96 3.73
C THR A 39 37.26 -3.88 2.67
N PHE A 40 38.31 -3.10 2.83
CA PHE A 40 38.74 -2.08 1.88
C PHE A 40 39.82 -2.63 0.95
N ILE A 41 39.63 -2.50 -0.37
CA ILE A 41 40.50 -3.10 -1.38
C ILE A 41 41.22 -2.05 -2.22
N TYR A 42 42.49 -2.34 -2.51
CA TYR A 42 43.26 -1.72 -3.59
C TYR A 42 44.02 -2.83 -4.31
N ALA A 43 43.37 -3.41 -5.31
CA ALA A 43 43.89 -4.55 -6.06
C ALA A 43 45.00 -4.11 -7.01
N LYS A 44 45.97 -4.99 -7.29
CA LYS A 44 47.03 -4.76 -8.26
C LYS A 44 46.47 -4.75 -9.68
N CYS A 45 47.10 -4.01 -10.59
CA CYS A 45 46.71 -3.99 -12.00
C CYS A 45 47.06 -5.31 -12.74
N ASN A 46 47.97 -6.12 -12.20
CA ASN A 46 48.41 -7.39 -12.77
C ASN A 46 47.47 -8.55 -12.38
N GLN A 47 47.05 -9.36 -13.35
CA GLN A 47 46.13 -10.49 -13.15
C GLN A 47 46.69 -11.60 -12.25
N VAL A 48 48.01 -11.84 -12.27
CA VAL A 48 48.67 -12.86 -11.43
C VAL A 48 48.72 -12.39 -9.99
N GLU A 49 49.12 -11.15 -9.76
CA GLU A 49 49.22 -10.55 -8.42
C GLU A 49 47.84 -10.42 -7.73
N ARG A 50 46.75 -10.26 -8.49
CA ARG A 50 45.39 -10.24 -7.92
C ARG A 50 44.91 -11.60 -7.39
N ARG A 51 45.55 -12.72 -7.77
CA ARG A 51 45.11 -14.05 -7.31
C ARG A 51 45.21 -14.20 -5.80
N GLU A 52 46.25 -13.62 -5.20
CA GLU A 52 46.42 -13.60 -3.74
C GLU A 52 45.25 -12.88 -3.06
N LEU A 53 44.78 -11.76 -3.63
CA LEU A 53 43.62 -11.04 -3.10
C LEU A 53 42.33 -11.88 -3.18
N TRP A 54 42.08 -12.55 -4.31
CA TRP A 54 40.89 -13.39 -4.48
C TRP A 54 40.87 -14.56 -3.50
N GLN A 55 42.00 -15.25 -3.35
CA GLN A 55 42.14 -16.30 -2.35
C GLN A 55 41.91 -15.75 -0.94
N SER A 56 42.47 -14.57 -0.64
CA SER A 56 42.30 -13.96 0.69
C SER A 56 40.86 -13.56 1.00
N LEU A 57 40.04 -13.22 0.00
CA LEU A 57 38.61 -12.98 0.18
C LEU A 57 37.84 -14.29 0.40
N GLU A 58 38.17 -15.33 -0.35
CA GLU A 58 37.58 -16.68 -0.17
C GLU A 58 37.90 -17.24 1.23
N ASP A 59 39.14 -17.09 1.69
CA ASP A 59 39.58 -17.53 3.02
C ASP A 59 38.91 -16.72 4.14
N LEU A 60 38.55 -15.46 3.89
CA LEU A 60 37.87 -14.59 4.84
C LEU A 60 36.36 -14.85 4.91
N ASN A 61 35.76 -15.57 3.95
CA ASN A 61 34.32 -15.72 3.81
C ASN A 61 33.64 -16.15 5.13
N ILE A 62 32.92 -15.21 5.76
CA ILE A 62 32.27 -15.38 7.07
C ILE A 62 30.82 -15.88 6.97
N GLY A 63 30.38 -16.36 5.81
CA GLY A 63 29.04 -16.93 5.61
C GLY A 63 27.90 -15.90 5.76
N VAL A 64 27.03 -16.09 6.76
CA VAL A 64 25.82 -15.27 6.98
C VAL A 64 26.06 -13.98 7.78
N CYS A 65 27.26 -13.77 8.32
CA CYS A 65 27.58 -12.54 9.05
C CYS A 65 27.60 -11.32 8.10
N PRO A 66 27.17 -10.12 8.52
CA PRO A 66 27.14 -8.94 7.66
C PRO A 66 28.53 -8.55 7.16
N TRP A 67 28.75 -8.61 5.85
CA TRP A 67 30.03 -8.32 5.22
C TRP A 67 29.88 -7.37 4.03
N LEU A 68 30.68 -6.30 4.05
CA LEU A 68 30.78 -5.29 3.02
C LEU A 68 32.22 -5.22 2.50
N VAL A 69 32.40 -5.25 1.18
CA VAL A 69 33.71 -5.10 0.54
C VAL A 69 33.66 -3.95 -0.45
N ALA A 70 34.59 -3.01 -0.35
CA ALA A 70 34.59 -1.79 -1.15
C ALA A 70 36.00 -1.35 -1.55
N GLY A 71 36.16 -0.77 -2.74
CA GLY A 71 37.42 -0.16 -3.16
C GLY A 71 37.70 -0.36 -4.65
N ASP A 72 38.97 -0.23 -5.03
CA ASP A 72 39.46 -0.37 -6.40
C ASP A 72 39.89 -1.81 -6.66
N PHE A 73 39.13 -2.52 -7.50
CA PHE A 73 39.38 -3.91 -7.84
C PHE A 73 40.30 -4.08 -9.06
N ASN A 74 40.62 -2.99 -9.78
CA ASN A 74 41.43 -3.00 -10.99
C ASN A 74 41.01 -4.06 -12.04
N ILE A 75 39.74 -4.46 -12.03
CA ILE A 75 39.13 -5.44 -12.92
C ILE A 75 37.63 -5.11 -13.12
N ILE A 76 37.16 -5.28 -14.34
CA ILE A 76 35.73 -5.27 -14.71
C ILE A 76 35.14 -6.69 -14.58
N ARG A 77 33.83 -6.81 -14.41
CA ARG A 77 33.12 -8.11 -14.36
C ARG A 77 32.77 -8.64 -15.74
N ASN A 78 32.45 -7.73 -16.66
CA ASN A 78 32.14 -7.99 -18.06
C ASN A 78 32.60 -6.81 -18.92
N ASP A 79 32.63 -7.00 -20.24
CA ASP A 79 33.12 -5.96 -21.17
C ASP A 79 32.20 -4.73 -21.22
N ASP A 80 30.91 -4.89 -20.88
CA ASP A 80 29.92 -3.80 -20.81
C ASP A 80 30.20 -2.78 -19.69
N GLU A 81 31.03 -3.14 -18.70
CA GLU A 81 31.54 -2.23 -17.67
C GLU A 81 32.68 -1.33 -18.17
N ARG A 82 32.99 -1.37 -19.48
CA ARG A 82 34.01 -0.55 -20.14
C ARG A 82 33.42 0.21 -21.32
N ILE A 83 33.89 1.43 -21.55
CA ILE A 83 33.56 2.25 -22.72
C ILE A 83 34.87 2.61 -23.41
N GLY A 84 35.06 2.20 -24.66
CA GLY A 84 36.29 2.47 -25.43
C GLY A 84 37.46 1.51 -25.13
N GLY A 85 38.35 1.32 -26.10
CA GLY A 85 39.45 0.35 -26.08
C GLY A 85 39.08 -1.04 -26.62
N HIS A 86 40.04 -1.97 -26.64
CA HIS A 86 39.80 -3.34 -27.11
C HIS A 86 39.01 -4.18 -26.09
N PRO A 87 38.07 -5.04 -26.56
CA PRO A 87 37.34 -5.99 -25.71
C PRO A 87 38.28 -6.90 -24.91
N ARG A 88 37.94 -7.17 -23.66
CA ARG A 88 38.69 -8.13 -22.83
C ARG A 88 38.08 -9.53 -22.89
N ALA A 89 38.94 -10.55 -22.93
CA ALA A 89 38.50 -11.94 -22.88
C ALA A 89 37.82 -12.27 -21.55
N ILE A 90 36.73 -13.04 -21.58
CA ILE A 90 35.98 -13.51 -20.39
C ILE A 90 36.89 -14.20 -19.38
N SER A 91 37.89 -14.95 -19.87
CA SER A 91 38.90 -15.62 -19.04
C SER A 91 39.72 -14.68 -18.15
N ALA A 92 39.87 -13.40 -18.54
CA ALA A 92 40.54 -12.39 -17.72
C ALA A 92 39.71 -11.98 -16.48
N MET A 93 38.38 -12.13 -16.55
CA MET A 93 37.41 -11.72 -15.52
C MET A 93 36.86 -12.92 -14.74
N ALA A 94 36.95 -14.13 -15.30
CA ALA A 94 36.40 -15.36 -14.73
C ALA A 94 36.82 -15.62 -13.29
N LYS A 95 38.12 -15.43 -12.97
CA LYS A 95 38.62 -15.64 -11.60
C LYS A 95 37.99 -14.67 -10.58
N PHE A 96 37.76 -13.43 -10.99
CA PHE A 96 37.11 -12.45 -10.13
C PHE A 96 35.63 -12.80 -9.91
N ASN A 97 34.90 -13.12 -10.98
CA ASN A 97 33.50 -13.50 -10.87
C ASN A 97 33.28 -14.79 -10.07
N ASN A 98 34.15 -15.79 -10.23
CA ASN A 98 34.10 -17.02 -9.44
C ASN A 98 34.33 -16.73 -7.95
N CYS A 99 35.29 -15.86 -7.60
CA CYS A 99 35.54 -15.45 -6.22
C CYS A 99 34.28 -14.79 -5.59
N LEU A 100 33.61 -13.90 -6.34
CA LEU A 100 32.36 -13.30 -5.87
C LEU A 100 31.25 -14.34 -5.62
N GLU A 101 31.10 -15.29 -6.54
CA GLU A 101 30.13 -16.38 -6.42
C GLU A 101 30.41 -17.29 -5.23
N SER A 102 31.66 -17.73 -5.07
CA SER A 102 32.11 -18.55 -3.93
C SER A 102 31.95 -17.83 -2.59
N CYS A 103 32.09 -16.50 -2.55
CA CYS A 103 31.88 -15.69 -1.36
C CYS A 103 30.41 -15.27 -1.13
N GLY A 104 29.50 -15.55 -2.07
CA GLY A 104 28.12 -15.06 -2.01
C GLY A 104 28.00 -13.53 -2.04
N LEU A 105 28.94 -12.85 -2.73
CA LEU A 105 29.01 -11.39 -2.82
C LEU A 105 28.30 -10.89 -4.09
N LEU A 106 27.45 -9.88 -3.91
CA LEU A 106 26.67 -9.22 -4.96
C LEU A 106 27.05 -7.74 -5.06
N ASP A 107 26.96 -7.15 -6.25
CA ASP A 107 27.13 -5.70 -6.41
C ASP A 107 25.99 -4.98 -5.68
N LEU A 108 26.35 -3.99 -4.85
CA LEU A 108 25.37 -3.10 -4.23
C LEU A 108 24.77 -2.15 -5.29
N PRO A 109 23.49 -1.74 -5.19
CA PRO A 109 22.90 -0.80 -6.14
C PRO A 109 23.69 0.52 -6.25
N CYS A 110 24.03 0.91 -7.48
CA CYS A 110 24.69 2.19 -7.78
C CYS A 110 23.69 3.18 -8.39
N ILE A 111 23.62 4.40 -7.86
CA ILE A 111 22.79 5.49 -8.37
C ILE A 111 23.69 6.47 -9.15
N GLY A 112 23.25 6.90 -10.33
CA GLY A 112 23.94 7.92 -11.13
C GLY A 112 24.94 7.36 -12.15
N GLY A 113 26.21 7.79 -12.06
CA GLY A 113 27.27 7.42 -13.02
C GLY A 113 27.48 5.92 -13.16
N ARG A 114 27.93 5.45 -14.32
CA ARG A 114 28.11 4.00 -14.62
C ARG A 114 29.56 3.51 -14.62
N VAL A 115 30.53 4.43 -14.61
CA VAL A 115 31.97 4.15 -14.70
C VAL A 115 32.72 4.95 -13.65
N SER A 116 33.72 4.33 -13.04
CA SER A 116 34.49 4.93 -11.96
C SER A 116 35.81 5.50 -12.45
N TRP A 117 36.41 4.95 -13.51
CA TRP A 117 37.74 5.31 -14.00
C TRP A 117 37.74 5.84 -15.45
N CYS A 118 38.72 6.69 -15.79
CA CYS A 118 38.98 7.20 -17.14
C CYS A 118 40.49 7.25 -17.42
N ASN A 119 40.94 6.78 -18.59
CA ASN A 119 42.37 6.80 -18.93
C ASN A 119 42.95 8.19 -19.26
N GLY A 120 42.14 9.26 -19.23
CA GLY A 120 42.57 10.64 -19.46
C GLY A 120 42.98 10.98 -20.89
N GLN A 121 42.91 10.02 -21.84
CA GLN A 121 43.30 10.25 -23.23
C GLN A 121 42.18 10.93 -24.03
N GLU A 122 42.47 11.51 -25.18
CA GLU A 122 41.49 12.19 -26.04
C GLU A 122 41.13 11.35 -27.28
N GLY A 123 40.03 11.71 -27.93
CA GLY A 123 39.58 11.06 -29.17
C GLY A 123 39.24 9.57 -29.00
N SER A 124 39.54 8.78 -30.05
CA SER A 124 39.25 7.33 -30.10
C SER A 124 40.06 6.50 -29.10
N SER A 125 41.12 7.08 -28.52
CA SER A 125 41.95 6.43 -27.50
C SER A 125 41.40 6.60 -26.08
N ARG A 126 40.37 7.44 -25.90
CA ARG A 126 39.71 7.63 -24.59
C ARG A 126 38.98 6.35 -24.18
N SER A 127 39.20 5.91 -22.95
CA SER A 127 38.48 4.75 -22.38
C SER A 127 38.10 4.97 -20.92
N TRP A 128 36.97 4.38 -20.54
CA TRP A 128 36.41 4.41 -19.19
C TRP A 128 36.12 2.99 -18.72
N ALA A 129 36.18 2.75 -17.43
CA ALA A 129 35.87 1.44 -16.85
C ALA A 129 35.25 1.57 -15.46
N LYS A 130 34.47 0.57 -15.04
CA LYS A 130 34.02 0.40 -13.64
C LYS A 130 35.03 -0.46 -12.87
N LEU A 131 36.01 0.20 -12.26
CA LEU A 131 37.06 -0.47 -11.48
C LEU A 131 36.77 -0.43 -9.96
N ASP A 132 36.09 0.62 -9.52
CA ASP A 132 35.72 0.83 -8.11
C ASP A 132 34.28 0.37 -7.88
N ARG A 133 34.06 -0.45 -6.86
CA ARG A 133 32.73 -1.01 -6.56
C ARG A 133 32.53 -1.26 -5.07
N VAL A 134 31.27 -1.34 -4.69
CA VAL A 134 30.83 -1.85 -3.38
C VAL A 134 30.07 -3.14 -3.62
N ILE A 135 30.48 -4.21 -2.96
CA ILE A 135 29.85 -5.53 -3.00
C ILE A 135 29.53 -6.01 -1.58
N ASN A 136 28.49 -6.82 -1.42
CA ASN A 136 27.99 -7.24 -0.11
C ASN A 136 27.37 -8.64 -0.15
N ASN A 137 27.24 -9.28 1.01
CA ASN A 137 26.57 -10.58 1.14
C ASN A 137 25.11 -10.45 1.61
N SER A 138 24.43 -11.60 1.73
CA SER A 138 23.04 -11.68 2.22
C SER A 138 22.88 -11.21 3.68
N GLY A 139 23.87 -11.48 4.53
CA GLY A 139 23.91 -10.98 5.92
C GLY A 139 23.85 -9.46 5.99
N PHE A 140 24.60 -8.77 5.14
CA PHE A 140 24.54 -7.32 5.01
C PHE A 140 23.19 -6.85 4.47
N SER A 141 22.69 -7.51 3.42
CA SER A 141 21.41 -7.13 2.78
C SER A 141 20.21 -7.27 3.71
N ASN A 142 20.27 -8.19 4.68
CA ASN A 142 19.22 -8.37 5.68
C ASN A 142 19.17 -7.23 6.69
N ILE A 143 20.30 -6.59 6.98
CA ILE A 143 20.38 -5.47 7.93
C ILE A 143 20.15 -4.14 7.20
N PHE A 144 20.73 -4.00 6.00
CA PHE A 144 20.71 -2.77 5.21
C PHE A 144 20.00 -2.98 3.86
N SER A 145 18.71 -3.33 3.91
CA SER A 145 17.91 -3.67 2.72
C SER A 145 17.72 -2.49 1.74
N GLU A 146 17.94 -1.25 2.20
CA GLU A 146 17.90 -0.02 1.39
C GLU A 146 19.28 0.60 1.12
N ALA A 147 20.38 -0.13 1.29
CA ALA A 147 21.72 0.41 1.02
C ALA A 147 22.01 0.61 -0.47
N TRP A 148 22.70 1.70 -0.80
CA TRP A 148 23.15 2.04 -2.17
C TRP A 148 24.39 2.94 -2.15
N TYR A 149 25.09 3.05 -3.27
CA TYR A 149 26.22 3.99 -3.42
C TYR A 149 26.11 4.84 -4.70
N GLU A 150 26.83 5.96 -4.74
CA GLU A 150 26.92 6.84 -5.92
C GLU A 150 28.37 7.21 -6.23
N TYR A 151 28.68 7.39 -7.53
CA TYR A 151 29.92 8.02 -7.98
C TYR A 151 29.75 9.54 -8.02
N LEU A 152 30.62 10.26 -7.33
CA LEU A 152 30.69 11.71 -7.37
C LEU A 152 31.46 12.19 -8.62
N PRO A 153 31.23 13.45 -9.06
CA PRO A 153 31.94 14.01 -10.21
C PRO A 153 33.47 13.99 -10.05
N ARG A 154 34.19 13.55 -11.10
CA ARG A 154 35.66 13.65 -11.18
C ARG A 154 36.07 15.12 -11.25
N LYS A 155 37.04 15.53 -10.41
CA LYS A 155 37.65 16.86 -10.46
C LYS A 155 39.09 16.81 -10.98
N SER A 156 39.96 16.08 -10.28
CA SER A 156 41.41 16.03 -10.54
C SER A 156 41.99 14.61 -10.60
N SER A 157 41.16 13.58 -10.41
CA SER A 157 41.55 12.16 -10.41
C SER A 157 41.01 11.46 -11.65
N ASP A 158 41.74 10.43 -12.10
CA ASP A 158 41.28 9.48 -13.10
C ASP A 158 40.17 8.56 -12.56
N HIS A 159 40.01 8.46 -11.23
CA HIS A 159 38.90 7.81 -10.52
C HIS A 159 37.84 8.79 -9.99
N CYS A 160 36.57 8.34 -9.94
CA CYS A 160 35.45 9.01 -9.30
C CYS A 160 35.44 8.72 -7.78
N PRO A 161 35.29 9.71 -6.90
CA PRO A 161 35.00 9.43 -5.49
C PRO A 161 33.67 8.69 -5.33
N MET A 162 33.57 7.80 -4.35
CA MET A 162 32.35 7.03 -4.06
C MET A 162 31.77 7.40 -2.69
N VAL A 163 30.45 7.54 -2.62
CA VAL A 163 29.73 7.71 -1.36
C VAL A 163 28.77 6.54 -1.17
N LEU A 164 28.94 5.81 -0.07
CA LEU A 164 28.08 4.72 0.35
C LEU A 164 27.07 5.23 1.38
N ARG A 165 25.78 4.92 1.19
CA ARG A 165 24.72 5.24 2.15
C ARG A 165 24.13 3.95 2.69
N LEU A 166 24.22 3.77 4.01
CA LEU A 166 23.67 2.65 4.75
C LEU A 166 22.39 3.09 5.45
N ARG A 167 21.28 2.38 5.20
CA ARG A 167 19.99 2.56 5.91
C ARG A 167 19.57 1.23 6.48
N MET A 168 19.29 1.18 7.79
CA MET A 168 18.82 -0.05 8.47
C MET A 168 17.30 -0.18 8.35
N ASP A 169 16.82 -1.40 8.09
CA ASP A 169 15.40 -1.75 8.16
C ASP A 169 15.11 -2.49 9.48
N LEU A 170 14.16 -1.99 10.27
CA LEU A 170 13.76 -2.56 11.55
C LEU A 170 12.32 -3.10 11.56
N SER A 171 11.63 -3.30 10.43
CA SER A 171 10.24 -3.84 10.50
C SER A 171 9.68 -4.52 9.25
N ARG A 172 9.40 -5.83 9.35
CA ARG A 172 8.27 -6.49 8.64
C ARG A 172 7.02 -6.49 9.54
N TYR A 173 5.84 -6.29 8.96
CA TYR A 173 4.59 -5.97 9.67
C TYR A 173 3.47 -7.04 9.50
N GLY A 174 2.81 -7.46 10.60
CA GLY A 174 1.49 -8.15 10.66
C GLY A 174 1.45 -9.70 10.75
N PRO A 175 0.41 -10.32 11.37
CA PRO A 175 0.22 -11.77 11.35
C PRO A 175 -0.20 -12.27 9.96
N SER A 176 0.24 -13.46 9.57
CA SER A 176 -0.03 -14.02 8.25
C SER A 176 -1.54 -14.19 8.01
N VAL A 177 -2.06 -13.51 6.99
CA VAL A 177 -3.48 -13.60 6.59
C VAL A 177 -3.84 -15.05 6.27
N PHE A 178 -4.90 -15.58 6.90
CA PHE A 178 -5.42 -16.92 6.60
C PHE A 178 -5.82 -17.00 5.13
N ARG A 179 -5.32 -18.03 4.46
CA ARG A 179 -5.71 -18.38 3.09
C ARG A 179 -5.91 -19.87 3.03
N PHE A 180 -7.10 -20.28 2.61
CA PHE A 180 -7.40 -21.67 2.32
C PHE A 180 -6.36 -22.24 1.35
N GLN A 181 -5.74 -23.38 1.64
CA GLN A 181 -4.77 -24.01 0.74
C GLN A 181 -5.37 -25.24 0.06
N ASN A 182 -5.24 -25.35 -1.26
CA ASN A 182 -5.84 -26.44 -2.02
C ASN A 182 -5.21 -27.80 -1.69
N MET A 183 -3.95 -27.82 -1.24
CA MET A 183 -3.27 -29.02 -0.73
C MET A 183 -4.01 -29.68 0.45
N TRP A 184 -4.90 -28.95 1.12
CA TRP A 184 -5.69 -29.48 2.23
C TRP A 184 -6.77 -30.47 1.79
N CYS A 185 -7.18 -30.49 0.51
CA CYS A 185 -8.34 -31.24 0.05
C CYS A 185 -8.19 -32.78 -0.01
N GLU A 186 -7.05 -33.35 0.43
CA GLU A 186 -6.69 -34.74 0.18
C GLU A 186 -6.77 -35.64 1.45
N ASP A 187 -6.61 -35.07 2.65
CA ASP A 187 -6.57 -35.81 3.93
C ASP A 187 -7.81 -35.51 4.82
N SER A 188 -7.73 -35.67 6.16
CA SER A 188 -8.82 -35.52 7.16
C SER A 188 -9.57 -34.16 7.17
N PHE A 189 -9.33 -33.33 6.18
CA PHE A 189 -10.00 -32.08 5.86
C PHE A 189 -11.51 -32.21 5.80
N ARG A 190 -12.05 -33.22 5.09
CA ARG A 190 -13.50 -33.37 4.96
C ARG A 190 -14.17 -33.65 6.31
N GLU A 191 -13.52 -34.45 7.16
CA GLU A 191 -13.96 -34.70 8.52
C GLU A 191 -13.93 -33.42 9.36
N CYS A 192 -12.84 -32.64 9.29
CA CYS A 192 -12.72 -31.34 9.95
C CYS A 192 -13.84 -30.37 9.54
N VAL A 193 -14.12 -30.27 8.23
CA VAL A 193 -15.20 -29.40 7.72
C VAL A 193 -16.56 -29.91 8.18
N GLU A 194 -16.85 -31.21 8.08
CA GLU A 194 -18.13 -31.79 8.50
C GLU A 194 -18.42 -31.61 9.99
N THR A 195 -17.41 -31.79 10.86
CA THR A 195 -17.54 -31.57 12.31
C THR A 195 -17.92 -30.12 12.64
N VAL A 196 -17.37 -29.16 11.90
CA VAL A 196 -17.58 -27.74 12.18
C VAL A 196 -18.82 -27.18 11.48
N TRP A 197 -19.20 -27.73 10.33
CA TRP A 197 -20.28 -27.18 9.48
C TRP A 197 -21.67 -27.74 9.78
N ARG A 198 -21.78 -29.01 10.23
CA ARG A 198 -23.06 -29.67 10.55
C ARG A 198 -23.81 -29.07 11.74
N PRO A 199 -23.17 -28.61 12.83
CA PRO A 199 -23.89 -28.01 13.95
C PRO A 199 -24.75 -26.81 13.50
N PRO A 200 -26.02 -26.74 13.89
CA PRO A 200 -26.92 -25.67 13.46
C PRO A 200 -26.44 -24.32 13.99
N VAL A 201 -26.55 -23.30 13.15
CA VAL A 201 -26.26 -21.90 13.51
C VAL A 201 -27.53 -21.09 13.34
N GLN A 202 -27.90 -20.34 14.37
CA GLN A 202 -29.07 -19.47 14.33
C GLN A 202 -28.77 -18.15 13.61
N GLY A 203 -29.77 -17.61 12.94
CA GLY A 203 -29.67 -16.38 12.16
C GLY A 203 -30.16 -16.57 10.73
N SER A 204 -30.23 -15.46 10.01
CA SER A 204 -30.55 -15.42 8.58
C SER A 204 -29.48 -16.19 7.78
N GLY A 205 -29.80 -16.81 6.65
CA GLY A 205 -28.89 -17.47 5.71
C GLY A 205 -27.55 -16.74 5.49
N LEU A 206 -27.55 -15.43 5.26
CA LEU A 206 -26.31 -14.63 5.11
C LEU A 206 -25.44 -14.64 6.37
N VAL A 207 -26.07 -14.52 7.55
CA VAL A 207 -25.42 -14.55 8.86
C VAL A 207 -24.95 -15.97 9.20
N LYS A 208 -25.77 -16.97 8.86
CA LYS A 208 -25.50 -18.40 9.05
C LYS A 208 -24.27 -18.83 8.25
N LEU A 209 -24.21 -18.47 6.97
CA LEU A 209 -23.06 -18.76 6.11
C LEU A 209 -21.78 -18.06 6.61
N ALA A 210 -21.85 -16.77 6.93
CA ALA A 210 -20.71 -16.01 7.44
C ALA A 210 -20.17 -16.58 8.77
N ALA A 211 -21.07 -16.94 9.69
CA ALA A 211 -20.70 -17.54 10.97
C ALA A 211 -20.08 -18.93 10.82
N LYS A 212 -20.61 -19.77 9.91
CA LYS A 212 -20.04 -21.09 9.60
C LYS A 212 -18.65 -20.97 8.95
N LEU A 213 -18.45 -20.04 8.00
CA LEU A 213 -17.14 -19.75 7.40
C LEU A 213 -16.13 -19.25 8.44
N LYS A 214 -16.54 -18.35 9.35
CA LYS A 214 -15.69 -17.82 10.43
C LYS A 214 -15.24 -18.93 11.38
N LYS A 215 -16.14 -19.81 11.81
CA LYS A 215 -15.82 -20.97 12.66
C LYS A 215 -14.88 -21.94 11.94
N LEU A 216 -15.14 -22.20 10.66
CA LEU A 216 -14.33 -23.10 9.86
C LEU A 216 -12.89 -22.57 9.64
N LYS A 217 -12.72 -21.26 9.44
CA LYS A 217 -11.40 -20.62 9.31
C LYS A 217 -10.51 -20.90 10.52
N VAL A 218 -11.05 -20.78 11.72
CA VAL A 218 -10.31 -21.04 12.97
C VAL A 218 -9.93 -22.51 13.07
N ALA A 219 -10.88 -23.41 12.82
CA ALA A 219 -10.65 -24.85 12.87
C ALA A 219 -9.59 -25.32 11.85
N LEU A 220 -9.66 -24.83 10.61
CA LEU A 220 -8.70 -25.15 9.56
C LEU A 220 -7.32 -24.56 9.83
N SER A 221 -7.23 -23.38 10.46
CA SER A 221 -5.93 -22.78 10.83
C SER A 221 -5.19 -23.63 11.88
N THR A 222 -5.93 -24.12 12.88
CA THR A 222 -5.38 -25.01 13.92
C THR A 222 -5.05 -26.38 13.35
N TRP A 223 -5.96 -26.95 12.57
CA TRP A 223 -5.76 -28.24 11.91
C TRP A 223 -4.55 -28.22 10.96
N ASN A 224 -4.37 -27.17 10.16
CA ASN A 224 -3.21 -27.03 9.27
C ASN A 224 -1.89 -26.97 10.05
N LYS A 225 -1.84 -26.25 11.18
CA LYS A 225 -0.64 -26.21 12.03
C LYS A 225 -0.27 -27.58 12.59
N SER A 226 -1.26 -28.40 12.94
CA SER A 226 -1.03 -29.74 13.47
C SER A 226 -0.75 -30.81 12.42
N VAL A 227 -1.32 -30.67 11.22
CA VAL A 227 -1.25 -31.71 10.18
C VAL A 227 -0.15 -31.44 9.16
N PHE A 228 0.07 -30.18 8.77
CA PHE A 228 1.04 -29.83 7.72
C PHE A 228 2.26 -29.02 8.20
N GLY A 229 2.13 -28.20 9.24
CA GLY A 229 3.26 -27.47 9.82
C GLY A 229 4.05 -26.59 8.82
N HIS A 230 5.37 -26.50 8.99
CA HIS A 230 6.28 -25.88 8.02
C HIS A 230 6.75 -26.93 7.00
N VAL A 231 6.11 -26.94 5.82
CA VAL A 231 6.33 -27.95 4.76
C VAL A 231 7.80 -28.13 4.39
N GLU A 232 8.57 -27.05 4.31
CA GLU A 232 10.01 -27.05 3.97
C GLU A 232 10.88 -27.78 5.01
N VAL A 233 10.46 -27.83 6.28
CA VAL A 233 11.17 -28.56 7.35
C VAL A 233 10.93 -30.06 7.22
N HIS A 234 9.69 -30.47 6.92
CA HIS A 234 9.36 -31.87 6.69
C HIS A 234 10.03 -32.45 5.44
N LEU A 235 10.11 -31.67 4.36
CA LEU A 235 10.87 -32.07 3.16
C LEU A 235 12.34 -32.33 3.49
N LYS A 236 13.02 -31.39 4.18
CA LYS A 236 14.42 -31.56 4.58
C LYS A 236 14.66 -32.72 5.54
N GLU A 237 13.74 -32.98 6.47
CA GLU A 237 13.83 -34.12 7.38
C GLU A 237 13.69 -35.46 6.66
N LEU A 238 12.78 -35.54 5.67
CA LEU A 238 12.58 -36.75 4.85
C LEU A 238 13.75 -36.97 3.89
N GLU A 239 14.24 -35.92 3.22
CA GLU A 239 15.46 -35.95 2.39
C GLU A 239 16.68 -36.42 3.20
N GLY A 240 16.92 -35.83 4.38
CA GLY A 240 18.03 -36.22 5.24
C GLY A 240 17.91 -37.66 5.79
N ARG A 241 16.68 -38.13 6.04
CA ARG A 241 16.43 -39.53 6.41
C ARG A 241 16.67 -40.49 5.24
N LEU A 242 16.29 -40.09 4.03
CA LEU A 242 16.52 -40.85 2.80
C LEU A 242 18.03 -41.02 2.55
N GLU A 243 18.81 -39.95 2.63
CA GLU A 243 20.28 -39.99 2.51
C GLU A 243 20.92 -40.88 3.58
N GLY A 244 20.43 -40.82 4.83
CA GLY A 244 20.93 -41.64 5.92
C GLY A 244 20.66 -43.14 5.72
N LEU A 245 19.48 -43.49 5.21
CA LEU A 245 19.11 -44.88 4.89
C LEU A 245 19.87 -45.39 3.66
N GLU A 246 20.10 -44.54 2.66
CA GLU A 246 20.89 -44.88 1.47
C GLU A 246 22.35 -45.18 1.83
N ARG A 247 22.98 -44.38 2.72
CA ARG A 247 24.33 -44.67 3.24
C ARG A 247 24.39 -46.01 3.98
N GLN A 248 23.39 -46.33 4.81
CA GLN A 248 23.35 -47.60 5.52
C GLN A 248 23.17 -48.80 4.57
N LEU A 249 22.38 -48.65 3.50
CA LEU A 249 22.25 -49.67 2.46
C LEU A 249 23.55 -49.87 1.66
N GLN A 250 24.35 -48.81 1.49
CA GLN A 250 25.69 -48.88 0.88
C GLN A 250 26.72 -49.57 1.80
N ASP A 251 26.63 -49.36 3.12
CA ASP A 251 27.49 -50.01 4.11
C ASP A 251 27.14 -51.50 4.33
N GLY A 252 25.88 -51.88 4.09
CA GLY A 252 25.42 -53.27 4.14
C GLY A 252 23.95 -53.41 3.74
N PHE A 253 23.69 -54.13 2.65
CA PHE A 253 22.33 -54.35 2.15
C PHE A 253 21.49 -55.16 3.15
N SER A 254 20.30 -54.64 3.47
CA SER A 254 19.27 -55.34 4.24
C SER A 254 17.90 -55.07 3.63
N THR A 255 17.11 -56.13 3.46
CA THR A 255 15.73 -56.05 2.97
C THR A 255 14.83 -55.20 3.88
N GLU A 256 15.16 -55.09 5.17
CA GLU A 256 14.42 -54.24 6.11
C GLU A 256 14.75 -52.77 5.90
N LEU A 257 16.03 -52.43 5.74
CA LEU A 257 16.48 -51.07 5.44
C LEU A 257 15.95 -50.58 4.09
N GLU A 258 15.92 -51.46 3.08
CA GLU A 258 15.37 -51.14 1.76
C GLU A 258 13.86 -50.85 1.84
N ALA A 259 13.10 -51.61 2.63
CA ALA A 259 11.68 -51.33 2.86
C ALA A 259 11.46 -49.97 3.55
N TYR A 260 12.28 -49.60 4.53
CA TYR A 260 12.22 -48.28 5.18
C TYR A 260 12.62 -47.14 4.22
N TYR A 261 13.61 -47.38 3.36
CA TYR A 261 14.02 -46.43 2.33
C TYR A 261 12.90 -46.18 1.32
N LEU A 262 12.26 -47.24 0.79
CA LEU A 262 11.12 -47.13 -0.12
C LEU A 262 9.91 -46.44 0.51
N ALA A 263 9.60 -46.75 1.78
CA ALA A 263 8.50 -46.09 2.49
C ALA A 263 8.75 -44.59 2.69
N THR A 264 9.99 -44.23 3.09
CA THR A 264 10.40 -42.82 3.26
C THR A 264 10.39 -42.08 1.93
N LYS A 265 10.77 -42.74 0.83
CA LYS A 265 10.72 -42.18 -0.54
C LYS A 265 9.30 -41.86 -1.00
N ILE A 266 8.36 -42.79 -0.79
CA ILE A 266 6.94 -42.58 -1.14
C ILE A 266 6.34 -41.44 -0.31
N GLU A 267 6.72 -41.34 0.97
CA GLU A 267 6.30 -40.23 1.83
C GLU A 267 6.85 -38.89 1.34
N LEU A 268 8.12 -38.83 0.94
CA LEU A 268 8.74 -37.65 0.35
C LEU A 268 8.02 -37.19 -0.94
N GLU A 269 7.77 -38.10 -1.89
CA GLU A 269 7.07 -37.80 -3.15
C GLU A 269 5.66 -37.21 -2.90
N ALA A 270 4.96 -37.69 -1.86
CA ALA A 270 3.65 -37.15 -1.48
C ALA A 270 3.73 -35.74 -0.87
N TRP A 271 4.79 -35.44 -0.10
CA TRP A 271 5.01 -34.10 0.45
C TRP A 271 5.48 -33.10 -0.61
N GLU A 272 6.28 -33.53 -1.58
CA GLU A 272 6.68 -32.72 -2.74
C GLU A 272 5.46 -32.32 -3.58
N HIS A 273 4.51 -33.23 -3.81
CA HIS A 273 3.27 -32.93 -4.53
C HIS A 273 2.40 -31.90 -3.79
N ARG A 274 2.29 -32.01 -2.45
CA ARG A 274 1.55 -31.02 -1.63
C ARG A 274 2.19 -29.64 -1.71
N GLU A 275 3.51 -29.57 -1.67
CA GLU A 275 4.26 -28.32 -1.81
C GLU A 275 4.08 -27.72 -3.21
N GLU A 276 4.04 -28.56 -4.26
CA GLU A 276 3.73 -28.13 -5.63
C GLU A 276 2.34 -27.48 -5.72
N LEU A 277 1.31 -28.10 -5.12
CA LEU A 277 -0.07 -27.55 -5.06
C LEU A 277 -0.13 -26.23 -4.28
N ARG A 278 0.62 -26.13 -3.17
CA ARG A 278 0.73 -24.92 -2.33
C ARG A 278 1.40 -23.78 -3.09
N LEU A 279 2.55 -24.05 -3.71
CA LEU A 279 3.32 -23.07 -4.49
C LEU A 279 2.55 -22.62 -5.74
N ALA A 280 1.83 -23.52 -6.41
CA ALA A 280 0.96 -23.19 -7.55
C ALA A 280 -0.13 -22.20 -7.15
N GLN A 281 -0.73 -22.37 -5.97
CA GLN A 281 -1.72 -21.46 -5.42
C GLN A 281 -1.11 -20.13 -4.93
N ILE A 282 -0.01 -20.16 -4.18
CA ILE A 282 0.66 -18.98 -3.62
C ILE A 282 1.20 -18.07 -4.72
N ALA A 283 1.84 -18.64 -5.72
CA ALA A 283 2.37 -17.88 -6.85
C ALA A 283 1.26 -17.42 -7.83
N LYS A 284 -0.02 -17.61 -7.48
CA LYS A 284 -1.20 -17.32 -8.33
C LYS A 284 -1.02 -17.87 -9.74
N LYS A 285 -0.33 -19.01 -9.83
CA LYS A 285 0.29 -19.50 -11.05
C LYS A 285 -0.69 -20.46 -11.73
N ALA A 286 -1.55 -19.90 -12.57
CA ALA A 286 -2.41 -20.64 -13.50
C ALA A 286 -1.64 -21.31 -14.65
N TRP A 287 -0.31 -21.13 -14.75
CA TRP A 287 0.52 -21.58 -15.86
C TRP A 287 0.59 -23.10 -16.07
N MET A 288 0.31 -23.92 -15.05
CA MET A 288 0.49 -25.38 -15.14
C MET A 288 -0.74 -26.16 -15.62
N VAL A 289 -1.96 -25.60 -15.50
CA VAL A 289 -3.18 -26.30 -15.97
C VAL A 289 -3.69 -25.76 -17.31
N ASP A 290 -3.66 -24.44 -17.54
CA ASP A 290 -4.08 -23.88 -18.83
C ASP A 290 -3.21 -22.66 -19.15
N GLY A 291 -2.20 -22.87 -19.99
CA GLY A 291 -1.33 -21.81 -20.45
C GLY A 291 -2.06 -20.81 -21.36
N ASP A 292 -2.79 -19.86 -20.80
CA ASP A 292 -2.99 -18.51 -21.37
C ASP A 292 -3.84 -17.60 -20.45
N LYS A 293 -3.21 -16.64 -19.76
CA LYS A 293 -3.91 -15.43 -19.27
C LYS A 293 -3.19 -14.16 -19.70
N ASN A 294 -2.80 -14.12 -20.97
CA ASN A 294 -2.60 -12.84 -21.64
C ASN A 294 -3.12 -12.83 -23.08
N SER A 295 -4.27 -13.48 -23.32
CA SER A 295 -5.04 -13.25 -24.53
C SER A 295 -6.19 -12.27 -24.27
N LYS A 296 -6.40 -11.36 -25.23
CA LYS A 296 -7.51 -10.39 -25.24
C LYS A 296 -8.90 -11.05 -25.13
N PHE A 297 -9.02 -12.35 -25.40
CA PHE A 297 -10.26 -13.13 -25.29
C PHE A 297 -10.73 -13.28 -23.82
N PHE A 298 -9.82 -13.52 -22.87
CA PHE A 298 -10.16 -13.66 -21.45
C PHE A 298 -10.70 -12.34 -20.85
N HIS A 299 -10.09 -11.21 -21.19
CA HIS A 299 -10.56 -9.88 -20.78
C HIS A 299 -11.82 -9.43 -21.55
N ALA A 300 -12.03 -9.92 -22.79
CA ALA A 300 -13.23 -9.66 -23.56
C ALA A 300 -14.46 -10.42 -23.03
N VAL A 301 -14.33 -11.69 -22.61
CA VAL A 301 -15.44 -12.46 -22.00
C VAL A 301 -15.88 -11.84 -20.66
N VAL A 302 -14.94 -11.31 -19.87
CA VAL A 302 -15.22 -10.60 -18.61
C VAL A 302 -15.93 -9.26 -18.85
N ASN A 303 -15.52 -8.50 -19.87
CA ASN A 303 -16.18 -7.22 -20.24
C ASN A 303 -17.53 -7.42 -20.93
N GLN A 304 -17.73 -8.50 -21.70
CA GLN A 304 -19.00 -8.88 -22.32
C GLN A 304 -20.05 -9.23 -21.24
N ARG A 305 -19.66 -10.00 -20.20
CA ARG A 305 -20.54 -10.35 -19.08
C ARG A 305 -20.95 -9.13 -18.25
N ARG A 306 -20.07 -8.13 -18.09
CA ARG A 306 -20.39 -6.86 -17.39
C ARG A 306 -21.36 -5.95 -18.16
N LYS A 307 -21.31 -5.95 -19.49
CA LYS A 307 -22.24 -5.19 -20.34
C LYS A 307 -23.60 -5.85 -20.51
N ASN A 308 -23.67 -7.18 -20.50
CA ASN A 308 -24.94 -7.92 -20.63
C ASN A 308 -25.79 -7.91 -19.35
N ASN A 309 -25.22 -7.55 -18.19
CA ASN A 309 -25.88 -7.60 -16.88
C ASN A 309 -26.31 -6.22 -16.34
N PHE A 310 -26.41 -5.19 -17.20
CA PHE A 310 -26.87 -3.85 -16.81
C PHE A 310 -28.37 -3.69 -17.09
N ILE A 311 -29.17 -3.46 -16.04
CA ILE A 311 -30.63 -3.32 -16.12
C ILE A 311 -30.99 -1.83 -16.15
N SER A 312 -31.48 -1.32 -17.30
CA SER A 312 -31.78 0.10 -17.51
C SER A 312 -33.25 0.50 -17.26
N SER A 313 -34.16 -0.46 -17.23
CA SER A 313 -35.56 -0.29 -16.85
C SER A 313 -36.13 -1.66 -16.47
N MET A 314 -37.16 -1.70 -15.64
CA MET A 314 -37.84 -2.94 -15.26
C MET A 314 -39.33 -2.84 -15.53
N THR A 315 -39.90 -3.81 -16.25
CA THR A 315 -41.34 -3.87 -16.51
C THR A 315 -41.94 -4.94 -15.61
N LEU A 316 -42.94 -4.57 -14.80
CA LEU A 316 -43.70 -5.49 -13.96
C LEU A 316 -44.66 -6.34 -14.82
N VAL A 317 -45.19 -7.44 -14.26
CA VAL A 317 -46.05 -8.41 -14.96
C VAL A 317 -47.36 -7.78 -15.46
N ASP A 318 -47.79 -6.67 -14.84
CA ASP A 318 -48.95 -5.87 -15.22
C ASP A 318 -48.67 -4.81 -16.31
N GLY A 319 -47.42 -4.73 -16.80
CA GLY A 319 -47.01 -3.80 -17.85
C GLY A 319 -46.48 -2.45 -17.37
N THR A 320 -46.39 -2.21 -16.06
CA THR A 320 -45.87 -0.96 -15.49
C THR A 320 -44.35 -0.87 -15.66
N ILE A 321 -43.83 0.22 -16.23
CA ILE A 321 -42.40 0.42 -16.52
C ILE A 321 -41.76 1.35 -15.49
N LEU A 322 -40.79 0.80 -14.75
CA LEU A 322 -39.98 1.51 -13.77
C LEU A 322 -38.70 1.99 -14.46
N SER A 323 -38.46 3.31 -14.42
CA SER A 323 -37.49 3.96 -15.32
C SER A 323 -36.51 4.90 -14.60
N THR A 324 -36.71 5.17 -13.31
CA THR A 324 -35.70 5.84 -12.47
C THR A 324 -34.91 4.80 -11.64
N PRO A 325 -33.65 5.07 -11.27
CA PRO A 325 -32.83 4.15 -10.46
C PRO A 325 -33.51 3.71 -9.16
N GLU A 326 -34.20 4.62 -8.46
CA GLU A 326 -34.98 4.31 -7.25
C GLU A 326 -36.19 3.40 -7.54
N GLN A 327 -36.88 3.61 -8.66
CA GLN A 327 -38.04 2.78 -9.06
C GLN A 327 -37.61 1.40 -9.56
N VAL A 328 -36.55 1.33 -10.38
CA VAL A 328 -35.96 0.07 -10.85
C VAL A 328 -35.41 -0.73 -9.67
N HIS A 329 -34.85 -0.07 -8.66
CA HIS A 329 -34.43 -0.70 -7.40
C HIS A 329 -35.62 -1.28 -6.63
N GLN A 330 -36.69 -0.52 -6.40
CA GLN A 330 -37.91 -1.02 -5.74
C GLN A 330 -38.60 -2.16 -6.52
N GLY A 331 -38.63 -2.05 -7.85
CA GLY A 331 -39.13 -3.11 -8.72
C GLY A 331 -38.30 -4.38 -8.69
N ALA A 332 -36.98 -4.26 -8.78
CA ALA A 332 -36.09 -5.42 -8.76
C ALA A 332 -36.20 -6.16 -7.42
N VAL A 333 -36.40 -5.43 -6.31
CA VAL A 333 -36.69 -6.01 -4.99
C VAL A 333 -38.05 -6.75 -4.98
N LEU A 334 -39.07 -6.26 -5.69
CA LEU A 334 -40.37 -6.92 -5.83
C LEU A 334 -40.35 -8.12 -6.80
N PHE A 335 -39.52 -8.10 -7.85
CA PHE A 335 -39.34 -9.21 -8.81
C PHE A 335 -38.45 -10.33 -8.24
N SER A 336 -37.41 -9.98 -7.48
CA SER A 336 -36.49 -10.94 -6.82
C SER A 336 -37.12 -11.67 -5.62
N ARG A 337 -38.38 -11.36 -5.31
CA ARG A 337 -39.19 -12.07 -4.32
C ARG A 337 -39.67 -13.44 -4.81
N ASP A 338 -39.54 -13.75 -6.10
CA ASP A 338 -39.83 -15.09 -6.64
C ASP A 338 -38.58 -15.99 -6.52
N PRO A 339 -38.66 -17.19 -5.91
CA PRO A 339 -37.48 -17.91 -5.45
C PRO A 339 -36.68 -18.57 -6.57
N PHE A 340 -35.37 -18.24 -6.65
CA PHE A 340 -34.37 -18.94 -7.46
C PHE A 340 -34.44 -20.47 -7.31
N ARG A 341 -34.30 -21.20 -8.42
CA ARG A 341 -34.14 -22.66 -8.41
C ARG A 341 -32.69 -23.00 -8.03
N GLY A 342 -32.48 -23.82 -6.99
CA GLY A 342 -31.15 -24.10 -6.41
C GLY A 342 -30.08 -24.67 -7.37
N GLY A 343 -30.46 -25.12 -8.57
CA GLY A 343 -29.51 -25.56 -9.61
C GLY A 343 -28.62 -24.43 -10.15
N GLU A 344 -29.13 -23.21 -10.25
CA GLU A 344 -28.42 -22.08 -10.86
C GLU A 344 -27.22 -21.61 -10.02
N VAL A 345 -27.34 -21.68 -8.69
CA VAL A 345 -26.26 -21.30 -7.75
C VAL A 345 -25.09 -22.30 -7.83
N LYS A 346 -25.39 -23.59 -8.01
CA LYS A 346 -24.38 -24.66 -8.16
C LYS A 346 -23.57 -24.45 -9.43
N GLU A 347 -24.22 -24.21 -10.56
CA GLU A 347 -23.55 -24.01 -11.85
C GLU A 347 -22.67 -22.75 -11.86
N ALA A 348 -23.17 -21.65 -11.28
CA ALA A 348 -22.41 -20.41 -11.17
C ALA A 348 -21.12 -20.60 -10.34
N LEU A 349 -21.22 -21.25 -9.17
CA LEU A 349 -20.08 -21.49 -8.29
C LEU A 349 -19.04 -22.44 -8.93
N LEU A 350 -19.48 -23.55 -9.52
CA LEU A 350 -18.58 -24.55 -10.12
C LEU A 350 -17.90 -24.04 -11.41
N SER A 351 -18.39 -22.95 -12.00
CA SER A 351 -17.73 -22.27 -13.13
C SER A 351 -16.48 -21.46 -12.74
N ILE A 352 -16.21 -21.28 -11.44
CA ILE A 352 -15.08 -20.49 -10.92
C ILE A 352 -13.85 -21.40 -10.72
N PRO A 353 -12.68 -21.10 -11.34
CA PRO A 353 -11.49 -21.95 -11.23
C PRO A 353 -11.01 -22.18 -9.79
N LYS A 354 -10.71 -23.43 -9.39
CA LYS A 354 -10.36 -23.81 -8.00
C LYS A 354 -9.16 -23.07 -7.39
N HIS A 355 -8.23 -22.60 -8.21
CA HIS A 355 -7.05 -21.82 -7.78
C HIS A 355 -7.29 -20.30 -7.83
N SER A 356 -8.54 -19.88 -7.98
CA SER A 356 -8.92 -18.47 -7.90
C SER A 356 -8.52 -17.87 -6.56
N SER A 357 -8.16 -16.57 -6.59
CA SER A 357 -7.80 -15.88 -5.35
C SER A 357 -8.98 -15.92 -4.39
N PRO A 358 -8.76 -16.30 -3.12
CA PRO A 358 -9.83 -16.32 -2.13
C PRO A 358 -10.37 -14.90 -1.92
N GLY A 359 -11.64 -14.83 -1.52
CA GLY A 359 -12.24 -13.57 -1.09
C GLY A 359 -11.60 -13.05 0.22
N PRO A 360 -12.08 -11.90 0.73
CA PRO A 360 -11.65 -11.35 2.02
C PRO A 360 -11.82 -12.34 3.20
N ASP A 361 -12.72 -13.31 3.05
CA ASP A 361 -12.99 -14.40 3.97
C ASP A 361 -11.90 -15.49 3.99
N GLY A 362 -10.96 -15.47 3.03
CA GLY A 362 -9.86 -16.41 2.93
C GLY A 362 -10.23 -17.74 2.26
N PHE A 363 -11.48 -17.90 1.81
CA PHE A 363 -11.97 -19.08 1.10
C PHE A 363 -12.11 -18.82 -0.41
N GLY A 364 -11.61 -19.74 -1.23
CA GLY A 364 -11.71 -19.69 -2.69
C GLY A 364 -12.73 -20.70 -3.23
N SER A 365 -13.00 -20.69 -4.53
CA SER A 365 -13.94 -21.66 -5.12
C SER A 365 -13.50 -23.12 -4.97
N GLY A 366 -12.20 -23.37 -4.75
CA GLY A 366 -11.66 -24.70 -4.41
C GLY A 366 -12.32 -25.30 -3.17
N PHE A 367 -12.52 -24.50 -2.13
CA PHE A 367 -13.21 -24.91 -0.91
C PHE A 367 -14.68 -25.28 -1.18
N PHE A 368 -15.44 -24.35 -1.75
CA PHE A 368 -16.88 -24.54 -1.97
C PHE A 368 -17.19 -25.65 -2.97
N SER A 369 -16.30 -25.89 -3.94
CA SER A 369 -16.43 -27.01 -4.89
C SER A 369 -16.17 -28.36 -4.21
N SER A 370 -15.14 -28.44 -3.38
CA SER A 370 -14.78 -29.68 -2.67
C SER A 370 -15.79 -30.06 -1.59
N CYS A 371 -16.51 -29.08 -1.02
CA CYS A 371 -17.48 -29.29 0.06
C CYS A 371 -18.93 -28.99 -0.35
N TRP A 372 -19.24 -28.89 -1.66
CA TRP A 372 -20.54 -28.40 -2.14
C TRP A 372 -21.74 -29.14 -1.52
N GLU A 373 -21.70 -30.46 -1.49
CA GLU A 373 -22.82 -31.26 -0.97
C GLU A 373 -23.11 -31.04 0.53
N LEU A 374 -22.13 -30.51 1.27
CA LEU A 374 -22.26 -30.15 2.69
C LEU A 374 -22.73 -28.70 2.88
N VAL A 375 -22.27 -27.78 2.02
CA VAL A 375 -22.48 -26.33 2.20
C VAL A 375 -23.61 -25.76 1.35
N LYS A 376 -24.14 -26.53 0.39
CA LYS A 376 -25.10 -26.07 -0.63
C LYS A 376 -26.32 -25.37 -0.05
N ASP A 377 -26.91 -25.89 1.03
CA ASP A 377 -28.16 -25.37 1.55
C ASP A 377 -27.95 -23.99 2.18
N ASP A 378 -26.88 -23.81 2.96
CA ASP A 378 -26.52 -22.52 3.56
C ASP A 378 -26.11 -21.48 2.50
N VAL A 379 -25.40 -21.90 1.44
CA VAL A 379 -24.98 -21.01 0.34
C VAL A 379 -26.17 -20.56 -0.50
N VAL A 380 -27.11 -21.47 -0.80
CA VAL A 380 -28.33 -21.16 -1.54
C VAL A 380 -29.26 -20.27 -0.70
N GLU A 381 -29.39 -20.53 0.60
CA GLU A 381 -30.17 -19.71 1.53
C GLU A 381 -29.60 -18.28 1.64
N ALA A 382 -28.28 -18.14 1.82
CA ALA A 382 -27.61 -16.84 1.85
C ALA A 382 -27.78 -16.06 0.53
N ALA A 383 -27.67 -16.74 -0.61
CA ALA A 383 -27.91 -16.13 -1.91
C ALA A 383 -29.36 -15.63 -2.05
N LYS A 384 -30.34 -16.43 -1.62
CA LYS A 384 -31.77 -16.05 -1.63
C LYS A 384 -32.03 -14.82 -0.76
N GLU A 385 -31.46 -14.76 0.44
CA GLU A 385 -31.61 -13.61 1.33
C GLU A 385 -30.99 -12.34 0.76
N PHE A 386 -29.78 -12.46 0.20
CA PHE A 386 -29.12 -11.35 -0.47
C PHE A 386 -29.99 -10.73 -1.57
N PHE A 387 -30.56 -11.55 -2.44
CA PHE A 387 -31.43 -11.08 -3.52
C PHE A 387 -32.83 -10.68 -3.03
N SER A 388 -33.26 -11.12 -1.85
CA SER A 388 -34.48 -10.65 -1.19
C SER A 388 -34.33 -9.27 -0.54
N GLY A 389 -33.16 -8.63 -0.70
CA GLY A 389 -32.90 -7.30 -0.15
C GLY A 389 -32.59 -7.30 1.35
N VAL A 390 -32.23 -8.46 1.93
CA VAL A 390 -31.80 -8.53 3.32
C VAL A 390 -30.49 -7.72 3.48
N PRO A 391 -30.42 -6.77 4.43
CA PRO A 391 -29.23 -5.97 4.64
C PRO A 391 -27.98 -6.84 4.82
N LEU A 392 -26.95 -6.56 4.02
CA LEU A 392 -25.68 -7.29 4.09
C LEU A 392 -25.02 -7.10 5.46
N PRO A 393 -24.70 -8.18 6.18
CA PRO A 393 -23.89 -8.10 7.40
C PRO A 393 -22.53 -7.45 7.10
N ARG A 394 -21.97 -6.72 8.09
CA ARG A 394 -20.65 -6.05 8.00
C ARG A 394 -19.53 -6.93 7.43
N PHE A 395 -19.63 -8.26 7.60
CA PHE A 395 -18.73 -9.26 7.04
C PHE A 395 -18.55 -9.17 5.51
N TYR A 396 -19.58 -8.77 4.75
CA TYR A 396 -19.55 -8.76 3.28
C TYR A 396 -19.25 -7.38 2.66
N THR A 397 -19.17 -6.30 3.45
CA THR A 397 -19.13 -4.91 2.94
C THR A 397 -17.73 -4.28 2.87
N SER A 398 -16.65 -5.05 3.07
CA SER A 398 -15.28 -4.54 3.10
C SER A 398 -14.52 -4.65 1.74
N SER A 399 -14.79 -3.70 0.80
CA SER A 399 -13.90 -3.10 -0.27
C SER A 399 -14.05 -3.37 -1.81
N TYR A 400 -14.37 -2.28 -2.57
CA TYR A 400 -13.90 -1.71 -3.89
C TYR A 400 -15.03 -1.08 -4.79
N ILE A 401 -14.84 0.17 -5.30
CA ILE A 401 -15.80 0.99 -6.12
C ILE A 401 -15.26 1.30 -7.54
N VAL A 402 -16.14 1.40 -8.56
CA VAL A 402 -15.87 1.83 -9.97
C VAL A 402 -16.81 3.00 -10.37
N LEU A 403 -16.36 4.03 -11.13
CA LEU A 403 -17.18 5.24 -11.49
C LEU A 403 -17.12 5.69 -12.99
N ILE A 404 -18.20 6.35 -13.46
CA ILE A 404 -18.54 6.82 -14.84
C ILE A 404 -18.27 8.36 -15.01
N PRO A 405 -17.94 8.91 -16.21
CA PRO A 405 -17.57 10.33 -16.41
C PRO A 405 -18.69 11.36 -16.18
N LYS A 406 -18.33 12.54 -15.62
CA LYS A 406 -19.24 13.64 -15.23
C LYS A 406 -19.45 14.71 -16.33
N ALA A 407 -20.63 15.32 -16.35
CA ALA A 407 -21.10 16.40 -17.24
C ALA A 407 -20.24 17.68 -17.33
N LYS A 408 -19.22 17.84 -16.47
CA LYS A 408 -18.35 19.03 -16.38
C LYS A 408 -17.62 19.38 -17.70
N TYR A 409 -17.35 18.38 -18.54
CA TYR A 409 -16.46 18.55 -19.70
C TYR A 409 -17.17 18.72 -21.05
N VAL A 410 -18.50 18.59 -21.09
CA VAL A 410 -19.33 18.71 -22.30
C VAL A 410 -20.25 19.93 -22.16
N LYS A 411 -19.73 21.14 -22.45
CA LYS A 411 -20.52 22.38 -22.39
C LYS A 411 -21.62 22.35 -23.46
N LYS A 412 -22.85 22.74 -23.09
CA LYS A 412 -24.06 22.74 -23.95
C LYS A 412 -24.54 21.37 -24.45
N GLY A 413 -24.09 20.26 -23.85
CA GLY A 413 -24.67 18.93 -24.06
C GLY A 413 -24.19 18.14 -25.29
N HIS A 414 -23.36 18.70 -26.16
CA HIS A 414 -22.83 17.99 -27.35
C HIS A 414 -21.33 17.71 -27.22
N VAL A 415 -20.95 16.43 -27.41
CA VAL A 415 -19.56 15.96 -27.23
C VAL A 415 -18.57 16.58 -28.23
N ALA A 416 -19.06 17.02 -29.39
CA ALA A 416 -18.28 17.75 -30.39
C ALA A 416 -17.85 19.15 -29.91
N LEU A 417 -18.51 19.68 -28.86
CA LEU A 417 -18.22 20.97 -28.22
C LEU A 417 -17.48 20.80 -26.89
N ALA A 418 -17.00 19.58 -26.59
CA ALA A 418 -16.33 19.27 -25.35
C ALA A 418 -14.96 19.96 -25.27
N SER A 419 -14.64 20.52 -24.11
CA SER A 419 -13.40 21.30 -23.90
C SER A 419 -12.19 20.38 -23.93
N ASP A 420 -11.05 20.80 -24.50
CA ASP A 420 -9.79 20.05 -24.42
C ASP A 420 -9.09 20.19 -23.04
N ASN A 421 -9.44 21.24 -22.29
CA ASN A 421 -8.96 21.48 -20.94
C ASN A 421 -9.54 20.46 -19.94
N GLY A 422 -8.66 19.60 -19.42
CA GLY A 422 -8.98 18.59 -18.41
C GLY A 422 -7.77 17.77 -17.98
N SER A 423 -8.02 16.72 -17.20
CA SER A 423 -6.99 15.80 -16.70
C SER A 423 -6.20 15.13 -17.84
N ARG A 424 -5.03 14.57 -17.53
CA ARG A 424 -4.22 13.82 -18.50
C ARG A 424 -5.01 12.70 -19.21
N PHE A 425 -5.95 12.09 -18.48
CA PHE A 425 -6.90 11.11 -19.01
C PHE A 425 -7.94 11.73 -19.96
N TRP A 426 -8.53 12.88 -19.59
CA TRP A 426 -9.50 13.59 -20.43
C TRP A 426 -8.90 14.02 -21.78
N LYS A 427 -7.66 14.53 -21.75
CA LYS A 427 -6.90 14.85 -22.97
C LYS A 427 -6.70 13.63 -23.88
N SER A 428 -6.48 12.45 -23.29
CA SER A 428 -6.38 11.19 -24.04
C SER A 428 -7.71 10.75 -24.66
N VAL A 429 -8.85 11.05 -24.02
CA VAL A 429 -10.19 10.80 -24.59
C VAL A 429 -10.47 11.74 -25.76
N MET A 430 -10.15 13.03 -25.60
CA MET A 430 -10.32 14.03 -26.66
C MET A 430 -9.46 13.73 -27.89
N GLY A 431 -8.28 13.12 -27.71
CA GLY A 431 -7.40 12.73 -28.82
C GLY A 431 -7.97 11.64 -29.76
N VAL A 432 -8.89 10.79 -29.28
CA VAL A 432 -9.48 9.68 -30.08
C VAL A 432 -10.90 10.02 -30.55
N LEU A 433 -11.52 11.06 -29.99
CA LEU A 433 -12.91 11.43 -30.24
C LEU A 433 -13.26 11.71 -31.72
N PRO A 434 -12.42 12.39 -32.54
CA PRO A 434 -12.71 12.63 -33.95
C PRO A 434 -12.92 11.35 -34.76
N GLU A 435 -12.04 10.36 -34.57
CA GLU A 435 -12.07 9.07 -35.28
C GLU A 435 -13.30 8.23 -34.90
N VAL A 436 -13.80 8.39 -33.66
CA VAL A 436 -15.04 7.78 -33.19
C VAL A 436 -16.26 8.47 -33.81
N LEU A 437 -16.30 9.80 -33.84
CA LEU A 437 -17.43 10.57 -34.41
C LEU A 437 -17.59 10.34 -35.92
N GLU A 438 -16.51 10.12 -36.66
CA GLU A 438 -16.55 9.77 -38.08
C GLU A 438 -17.22 8.41 -38.38
N ASN A 439 -17.32 7.54 -37.39
CA ASN A 439 -17.90 6.20 -37.52
C ASN A 439 -19.31 6.09 -36.90
N VAL A 440 -19.88 7.22 -36.43
CA VAL A 440 -21.22 7.30 -35.83
C VAL A 440 -22.15 8.15 -36.71
N ARG A 441 -23.39 7.70 -36.88
CA ARG A 441 -24.47 8.44 -37.55
C ARG A 441 -25.71 8.52 -36.63
N LEU A 442 -26.39 9.66 -36.60
CA LEU A 442 -27.66 9.80 -35.90
C LEU A 442 -28.81 9.34 -36.80
N MET A 443 -29.56 8.31 -36.39
CA MET A 443 -30.84 7.96 -36.99
C MET A 443 -31.95 8.76 -36.32
N VAL A 444 -32.50 9.71 -37.06
CA VAL A 444 -33.50 10.67 -36.57
C VAL A 444 -34.88 10.00 -36.54
N LYS A 445 -35.56 10.09 -35.40
CA LYS A 445 -36.93 9.60 -35.19
C LYS A 445 -37.88 10.76 -34.85
N GLU A 446 -37.88 11.22 -33.58
CA GLU A 446 -38.67 12.38 -33.11
C GLU A 446 -38.01 13.75 -33.31
N GLY A 447 -36.81 13.81 -33.90
CA GLY A 447 -36.17 15.08 -34.26
C GLY A 447 -35.57 15.91 -33.12
N LYS A 448 -35.40 15.35 -31.91
CA LYS A 448 -34.72 16.04 -30.77
C LYS A 448 -33.19 16.20 -30.92
N GLY A 449 -32.62 15.78 -32.05
CA GLY A 449 -31.19 15.94 -32.34
C GLY A 449 -30.90 17.36 -32.80
N SER A 450 -29.68 17.83 -32.58
CA SER A 450 -29.24 19.14 -33.08
C SER A 450 -29.29 19.13 -34.60
N PHE A 451 -29.98 20.14 -35.16
CA PHE A 451 -30.00 20.33 -36.61
C PHE A 451 -28.59 20.57 -37.17
N TRP A 452 -27.75 21.27 -36.42
CA TRP A 452 -26.44 21.74 -36.86
C TRP A 452 -25.29 20.77 -36.59
N TYR A 453 -25.20 20.24 -35.36
CA TYR A 453 -23.99 19.59 -34.86
C TYR A 453 -24.05 18.05 -34.91
N ASP A 454 -25.24 17.46 -34.97
CA ASP A 454 -25.37 16.01 -35.05
C ASP A 454 -25.26 15.53 -36.51
N ARG A 455 -24.65 14.35 -36.71
CA ARG A 455 -24.44 13.78 -38.05
C ARG A 455 -25.64 12.94 -38.49
N TRP A 456 -26.72 13.58 -38.90
CA TRP A 456 -27.94 12.90 -39.39
C TRP A 456 -28.01 12.75 -40.93
N LEU A 457 -27.33 13.63 -41.67
CA LEU A 457 -27.15 13.51 -43.13
C LEU A 457 -25.95 12.59 -43.47
N SER A 458 -26.01 11.93 -44.62
CA SER A 458 -24.91 11.13 -45.15
C SER A 458 -23.69 12.00 -45.50
N SER A 459 -23.92 13.25 -45.90
CA SER A 459 -22.88 14.23 -46.23
C SER A 459 -22.14 14.80 -45.01
N GLY A 460 -22.60 14.52 -43.77
CA GLY A 460 -21.99 15.06 -42.55
C GLY A 460 -22.92 15.98 -41.75
N PRO A 461 -22.44 16.54 -40.63
CA PRO A 461 -23.16 17.60 -39.91
C PRO A 461 -23.21 18.90 -40.75
N LEU A 462 -24.26 19.69 -40.59
CA LEU A 462 -24.45 20.94 -41.35
C LEU A 462 -23.52 22.06 -40.91
N SER A 463 -23.05 22.06 -39.65
CA SER A 463 -22.00 22.96 -39.17
C SER A 463 -21.02 22.23 -38.24
N PRO A 464 -19.82 21.85 -38.73
CA PRO A 464 -18.82 21.14 -37.93
C PRO A 464 -17.97 22.07 -37.03
N HIS A 465 -18.10 23.40 -37.12
CA HIS A 465 -17.24 24.36 -36.40
C HIS A 465 -18.04 25.44 -35.65
N PRO A 466 -17.75 25.67 -34.34
CA PRO A 466 -18.58 26.49 -33.44
C PRO A 466 -18.41 28.02 -33.59
N ASN A 467 -17.68 28.50 -34.59
CA ASN A 467 -17.31 29.93 -34.72
C ASN A 467 -18.24 30.73 -35.65
N VAL A 468 -19.35 30.15 -36.10
CA VAL A 468 -20.39 30.90 -36.81
C VAL A 468 -21.50 31.15 -35.79
N ASP A 469 -21.98 32.40 -35.68
CA ASP A 469 -23.06 32.86 -34.80
C ASP A 469 -24.41 32.20 -35.19
N ILE A 470 -24.51 30.89 -35.00
CA ILE A 470 -25.73 30.13 -35.22
C ILE A 470 -26.45 29.99 -33.87
N THR A 471 -27.07 31.08 -33.42
CA THR A 471 -28.15 31.03 -32.42
C THR A 471 -29.47 30.96 -33.17
N PRO A 472 -30.16 29.80 -33.18
CA PRO A 472 -30.70 29.17 -31.97
C PRO A 472 -30.30 27.69 -31.81
N ALA A 473 -30.57 27.12 -30.63
CA ALA A 473 -30.50 25.68 -30.36
C ALA A 473 -31.62 24.92 -31.11
N LEU A 474 -31.54 24.95 -32.44
CA LEU A 474 -32.53 24.40 -33.35
C LEU A 474 -32.42 22.87 -33.38
N CYS A 475 -33.50 22.20 -33.03
CA CYS A 475 -33.62 20.76 -33.17
C CYS A 475 -34.27 20.43 -34.52
N ILE A 476 -33.98 19.25 -35.04
CA ILE A 476 -34.53 18.79 -36.34
C ILE A 476 -36.07 18.83 -36.36
N LYS A 477 -36.72 18.57 -35.22
CA LYS A 477 -38.19 18.64 -35.07
C LYS A 477 -38.77 20.04 -35.27
N ASP A 478 -37.99 21.10 -35.02
CA ASP A 478 -38.47 22.48 -35.08
C ASP A 478 -38.62 22.98 -36.53
N LEU A 479 -38.21 22.15 -37.49
CA LEU A 479 -38.33 22.33 -38.94
C LEU A 479 -39.31 21.34 -39.57
N TRP A 480 -40.08 20.62 -38.74
CA TRP A 480 -41.04 19.60 -39.15
C TRP A 480 -42.46 20.06 -38.78
N VAL A 481 -43.28 20.39 -39.79
CA VAL A 481 -44.64 20.94 -39.62
C VAL A 481 -45.64 20.02 -40.32
N GLU A 482 -46.69 19.62 -39.61
CA GLU A 482 -47.81 18.81 -40.14
C GLU A 482 -47.37 17.53 -40.89
N ASN A 483 -46.41 16.78 -40.32
CA ASN A 483 -45.81 15.58 -40.93
C ASN A 483 -44.98 15.81 -42.21
N SER A 484 -44.56 17.04 -42.49
CA SER A 484 -43.67 17.39 -43.61
C SER A 484 -42.60 18.40 -43.22
N TRP A 485 -41.57 18.56 -44.04
CA TRP A 485 -40.53 19.58 -43.82
C TRP A 485 -41.03 20.97 -44.16
N ASP A 486 -40.72 21.95 -43.30
CA ASP A 486 -40.86 23.37 -43.61
C ASP A 486 -39.79 23.79 -44.65
N ARG A 487 -40.14 23.64 -45.93
CA ARG A 487 -39.23 23.85 -47.06
C ARG A 487 -38.74 25.28 -47.15
N ASP A 488 -39.60 26.27 -46.94
CA ASP A 488 -39.24 27.68 -47.05
C ASP A 488 -38.18 28.05 -46.02
N LYS A 489 -38.38 27.60 -44.77
CA LYS A 489 -37.43 27.79 -43.69
C LYS A 489 -36.12 27.02 -43.89
N LEU A 490 -36.16 25.83 -44.50
CA LEU A 490 -34.95 25.09 -44.87
C LEU A 490 -34.14 25.80 -45.96
N VAL A 491 -34.80 26.32 -47.00
CA VAL A 491 -34.13 27.09 -48.07
C VAL A 491 -33.47 28.34 -47.50
N GLU A 492 -34.11 29.00 -46.55
CA GLU A 492 -33.53 30.14 -45.82
C GLU A 492 -32.28 29.73 -45.02
N LEU A 493 -32.33 28.59 -44.30
CA LEU A 493 -31.26 28.17 -43.39
C LEU A 493 -30.04 27.55 -44.08
N VAL A 494 -30.23 26.75 -45.13
CA VAL A 494 -29.16 25.95 -45.75
C VAL A 494 -29.07 26.07 -47.28
N GLY A 495 -29.95 26.86 -47.90
CA GLY A 495 -30.01 27.03 -49.36
C GLY A 495 -30.71 25.89 -50.10
N SER A 496 -31.20 26.19 -51.31
CA SER A 496 -32.06 25.29 -52.11
C SER A 496 -31.46 23.92 -52.39
N VAL A 497 -30.15 23.85 -52.67
CA VAL A 497 -29.46 22.59 -52.98
C VAL A 497 -29.44 21.64 -51.77
N LYS A 498 -29.17 22.18 -50.57
CA LYS A 498 -29.07 21.37 -49.34
C LYS A 498 -30.46 21.02 -48.79
N THR A 499 -31.45 21.88 -49.02
CA THR A 499 -32.85 21.59 -48.72
C THR A 499 -33.35 20.34 -49.43
N GLU A 500 -33.04 20.15 -50.72
CA GLU A 500 -33.47 18.95 -51.44
C GLU A 500 -32.83 17.67 -50.87
N GLU A 501 -31.56 17.71 -50.46
CA GLU A 501 -30.91 16.57 -49.78
C GLU A 501 -31.60 16.25 -48.44
N ILE A 502 -31.94 17.28 -47.65
CA ILE A 502 -32.62 17.11 -46.36
C ILE A 502 -34.00 16.48 -46.55
N VAL A 503 -34.79 16.99 -47.49
CA VAL A 503 -36.15 16.53 -47.73
C VAL A 503 -36.16 15.08 -48.24
N GLN A 504 -35.16 14.66 -49.01
CA GLN A 504 -35.02 13.27 -49.47
C GLN A 504 -34.52 12.30 -48.40
N THR A 505 -33.82 12.79 -47.36
CA THR A 505 -33.16 11.92 -46.36
C THR A 505 -34.09 11.40 -45.26
N ILE A 506 -35.14 12.16 -44.90
CA ILE A 506 -36.10 11.77 -43.84
C ILE A 506 -37.50 11.70 -44.46
N ALA A 507 -37.92 10.51 -44.90
CA ALA A 507 -39.16 10.33 -45.65
C ALA A 507 -40.38 9.88 -44.81
N THR A 508 -40.20 9.43 -43.55
CA THR A 508 -41.32 9.04 -42.67
C THR A 508 -40.90 9.14 -41.20
N GLY A 509 -41.66 9.90 -40.40
CA GLY A 509 -41.49 9.95 -38.95
C GLY A 509 -41.79 8.59 -38.33
N ARG A 510 -40.81 7.97 -37.66
CA ARG A 510 -41.03 6.76 -36.86
C ARG A 510 -41.05 7.15 -35.39
N ASN A 511 -42.05 6.71 -34.63
CA ASN A 511 -42.14 6.95 -33.19
C ASN A 511 -40.92 6.36 -32.44
N GLY A 512 -40.43 7.08 -31.41
CA GLY A 512 -39.38 6.65 -30.49
C GLY A 512 -38.12 7.54 -30.48
N GLU A 513 -37.19 7.25 -29.57
CA GLU A 513 -35.98 8.06 -29.38
C GLU A 513 -34.97 7.95 -30.55
N ASN A 514 -34.24 9.04 -30.81
CA ASN A 514 -33.14 9.07 -31.79
C ASN A 514 -32.08 8.01 -31.41
N VAL A 515 -31.58 7.28 -32.41
CA VAL A 515 -30.61 6.20 -32.16
C VAL A 515 -29.28 6.54 -32.84
N LEU A 516 -28.19 6.53 -32.06
CA LEU A 516 -26.84 6.60 -32.63
C LEU A 516 -26.47 5.23 -33.22
N VAL A 517 -26.18 5.23 -34.51
CA VAL A 517 -25.82 4.06 -35.31
C VAL A 517 -24.30 4.06 -35.49
N TRP A 518 -23.67 2.99 -35.03
CA TRP A 518 -22.26 2.72 -35.28
C TRP A 518 -22.10 2.07 -36.65
N MET A 519 -21.61 2.85 -37.61
CA MET A 519 -21.54 2.49 -39.03
C MET A 519 -20.70 1.22 -39.32
N PRO A 520 -19.61 0.91 -38.59
CA PRO A 520 -18.85 -0.32 -38.80
C PRO A 520 -19.59 -1.62 -38.43
N SER A 521 -20.72 -1.56 -37.73
CA SER A 521 -21.53 -2.76 -37.44
C SER A 521 -22.77 -2.83 -38.33
N LYS A 522 -23.05 -4.00 -38.90
CA LYS A 522 -24.22 -4.22 -39.76
C LYS A 522 -25.56 -4.05 -39.03
N ASP A 523 -25.57 -4.27 -37.72
CA ASP A 523 -26.74 -4.07 -36.85
C ASP A 523 -26.82 -2.66 -36.24
N GLY A 524 -25.88 -1.77 -36.60
CA GLY A 524 -25.80 -0.41 -36.10
C GLY A 524 -25.34 -0.29 -34.64
N LYS A 525 -25.01 -1.38 -33.95
CA LYS A 525 -24.59 -1.34 -32.55
C LYS A 525 -23.10 -1.06 -32.43
N PHE A 526 -22.76 -0.14 -31.52
CA PHE A 526 -21.38 0.12 -31.16
C PHE A 526 -20.76 -1.11 -30.49
N SER A 527 -19.61 -1.57 -30.97
CA SER A 527 -18.80 -2.57 -30.26
C SER A 527 -17.36 -2.10 -30.12
N SER A 528 -16.81 -2.26 -28.92
CA SER A 528 -15.40 -1.94 -28.66
C SER A 528 -14.46 -2.72 -29.58
N ALA A 529 -14.86 -3.90 -30.07
CA ALA A 529 -14.11 -4.69 -31.04
C ALA A 529 -14.03 -4.01 -32.42
N SER A 530 -15.15 -3.52 -32.95
CA SER A 530 -15.19 -2.84 -34.25
C SER A 530 -14.60 -1.42 -34.20
N ALA A 531 -14.72 -0.72 -33.07
CA ALA A 531 -14.01 0.53 -32.81
C ALA A 531 -12.50 0.31 -32.69
N TRP A 532 -12.05 -0.69 -31.92
CA TRP A 532 -10.63 -1.06 -31.83
C TRP A 532 -10.07 -1.49 -33.19
N ASP A 533 -10.85 -2.18 -34.01
CA ASP A 533 -10.43 -2.54 -35.37
C ASP A 533 -10.22 -1.35 -36.31
N ARG A 534 -10.91 -0.23 -36.07
CA ARG A 534 -10.75 1.01 -36.84
C ARG A 534 -9.55 1.82 -36.39
N ILE A 535 -9.33 1.92 -35.07
CA ILE A 535 -8.28 2.77 -34.49
C ILE A 535 -6.94 2.05 -34.28
N ARG A 536 -6.89 0.71 -34.37
CA ARG A 536 -5.64 -0.06 -34.17
C ARG A 536 -4.77 -0.07 -35.42
N VAL A 537 -3.48 0.14 -35.24
CA VAL A 537 -2.47 -0.17 -36.27
C VAL A 537 -2.25 -1.69 -36.28
N ARG A 538 -2.64 -2.38 -37.37
CA ARG A 538 -2.41 -3.83 -37.53
C ARG A 538 -1.02 -4.10 -38.08
N ALA A 539 -0.23 -4.91 -37.39
CA ALA A 539 0.99 -5.50 -37.97
C ALA A 539 0.62 -6.54 -39.07
N PRO A 540 1.48 -6.76 -40.08
CA PRO A 540 1.24 -7.76 -41.13
C PRO A 540 1.06 -9.18 -40.55
N GLN A 541 0.22 -10.01 -41.16
CA GLN A 541 0.09 -11.40 -40.74
C GLN A 541 1.36 -12.20 -41.10
N ALA A 542 1.96 -12.83 -40.10
CA ALA A 542 3.14 -13.69 -40.22
C ALA A 542 2.69 -15.16 -40.47
N PRO A 543 2.90 -15.73 -41.68
CA PRO A 543 2.44 -17.09 -42.04
C PRO A 543 2.94 -18.20 -41.13
N GLU A 544 4.08 -18.00 -40.46
CA GLU A 544 4.74 -18.94 -39.57
C GLU A 544 4.05 -19.13 -38.21
N MET A 545 3.18 -18.20 -37.79
CA MET A 545 2.49 -18.27 -36.49
C MET A 545 1.57 -19.49 -36.36
N LYS A 546 1.11 -20.06 -37.49
CA LYS A 546 0.30 -21.28 -37.52
C LYS A 546 1.02 -22.51 -36.94
N TRP A 547 2.35 -22.55 -37.03
CA TRP A 547 3.15 -23.67 -36.53
C TRP A 547 3.47 -23.53 -35.04
N ILE A 548 3.74 -22.30 -34.59
CA ILE A 548 3.92 -22.00 -33.15
C ILE A 548 2.63 -22.34 -32.39
N TRP A 549 1.48 -21.94 -32.93
CA TRP A 549 0.17 -22.11 -32.30
C TRP A 549 -0.62 -23.31 -32.82
N HIS A 550 0.05 -24.28 -33.44
CA HIS A 550 -0.59 -25.46 -34.03
C HIS A 550 -1.38 -26.24 -32.97
N GLY A 551 -2.60 -26.67 -33.28
CA GLY A 551 -3.54 -27.27 -32.31
C GLY A 551 -3.06 -28.58 -31.66
N LEU A 552 -2.08 -29.25 -32.27
CA LEU A 552 -1.46 -30.48 -31.74
C LEU A 552 -0.33 -30.24 -30.74
N LEU A 553 0.17 -29.01 -30.63
CA LEU A 553 1.23 -28.67 -29.68
C LEU A 553 0.62 -28.32 -28.31
N PRO A 554 1.16 -28.88 -27.21
CA PRO A 554 0.83 -28.39 -25.88
C PRO A 554 1.16 -26.89 -25.78
N LYS A 555 0.28 -26.10 -25.17
CA LYS A 555 0.45 -24.63 -25.11
C LYS A 555 1.77 -24.19 -24.48
N ARG A 556 2.31 -24.96 -23.52
CA ARG A 556 3.65 -24.72 -22.94
C ARG A 556 4.77 -24.75 -23.98
N VAL A 557 4.67 -25.62 -24.99
CA VAL A 557 5.62 -25.71 -26.11
C VAL A 557 5.47 -24.49 -27.01
N SER A 558 4.23 -24.12 -27.36
CA SER A 558 3.93 -22.92 -28.16
C SER A 558 4.45 -21.63 -27.51
N VAL A 559 4.20 -21.45 -26.21
CA VAL A 559 4.63 -20.26 -25.45
C VAL A 559 6.15 -20.22 -25.32
N CYS A 560 6.82 -21.36 -25.15
CA CYS A 560 8.27 -21.44 -25.12
C CYS A 560 8.87 -20.94 -26.45
N VAL A 561 8.41 -21.47 -27.58
CA VAL A 561 8.87 -21.08 -28.92
C VAL A 561 8.54 -19.63 -29.25
N TRP A 562 7.37 -19.15 -28.81
CA TRP A 562 6.99 -17.75 -28.94
C TRP A 562 7.94 -16.84 -28.14
N LYS A 563 8.25 -17.17 -26.88
CA LYS A 563 9.21 -16.42 -26.07
C LYS A 563 10.61 -16.43 -26.69
N SER A 564 11.04 -17.57 -27.24
CA SER A 564 12.30 -17.66 -27.98
C SER A 564 12.31 -16.70 -29.19
N ARG A 565 11.20 -16.61 -29.94
CA ARG A 565 11.11 -15.70 -31.10
C ARG A 565 11.26 -14.21 -30.75
N TYR A 566 10.90 -13.83 -29.53
CA TYR A 566 10.93 -12.44 -29.08
C TYR A 566 12.07 -12.17 -28.08
N ASP A 567 13.09 -13.03 -28.02
CA ASP A 567 14.25 -12.90 -27.12
C ASP A 567 13.85 -12.70 -25.65
N CYS A 568 12.78 -13.38 -25.24
CA CYS A 568 12.20 -13.29 -23.90
C CYS A 568 12.53 -14.51 -23.04
N LEU A 569 13.43 -15.39 -23.49
CA LEU A 569 13.92 -16.50 -22.67
C LEU A 569 14.91 -15.96 -21.62
N PRO A 570 14.84 -16.43 -20.36
CA PRO A 570 15.74 -16.00 -19.28
C PRO A 570 17.09 -16.72 -19.37
N VAL A 571 17.75 -16.62 -20.52
CA VAL A 571 19.17 -16.99 -20.71
C VAL A 571 20.06 -15.87 -20.17
N ASP A 572 21.29 -16.18 -19.80
CA ASP A 572 22.21 -15.19 -19.20
C ASP A 572 22.30 -13.88 -19.97
N GLU A 573 22.41 -13.97 -21.30
CA GLU A 573 22.47 -12.80 -22.16
C GLU A 573 21.28 -11.84 -21.94
N ASN A 574 20.06 -12.38 -21.82
CA ASN A 574 18.85 -11.59 -21.62
C ASN A 574 18.68 -11.10 -20.18
N ILE A 575 19.20 -11.85 -19.20
CA ILE A 575 19.21 -11.44 -17.79
C ILE A 575 20.21 -10.28 -17.59
N CYS A 576 21.37 -10.34 -18.25
CA CYS A 576 22.33 -9.23 -18.28
C CYS A 576 21.72 -7.95 -18.90
N ARG A 577 20.90 -8.08 -19.95
CA ARG A 577 20.22 -6.93 -20.60
C ARG A 577 19.26 -6.17 -19.67
N VAL A 578 18.75 -6.79 -18.61
CA VAL A 578 17.86 -6.15 -17.63
C VAL A 578 18.59 -5.64 -16.38
N GLY A 579 19.93 -5.57 -16.42
CA GLY A 579 20.75 -4.93 -15.40
C GLY A 579 21.24 -5.85 -14.27
N ILE A 580 21.03 -7.17 -14.39
CA ILE A 580 21.50 -8.16 -13.42
C ILE A 580 22.79 -8.77 -13.98
N GLN A 581 23.94 -8.50 -13.36
CA GLN A 581 25.23 -9.02 -13.83
C GLN A 581 25.52 -10.42 -13.25
N LEU A 582 25.87 -11.37 -14.12
CA LEU A 582 26.18 -12.77 -13.80
C LEU A 582 27.44 -13.22 -14.56
N ALA A 583 28.14 -14.20 -13.99
CA ALA A 583 29.21 -14.91 -14.69
C ALA A 583 28.58 -15.83 -15.74
N SER A 584 28.34 -15.32 -16.96
CA SER A 584 27.67 -16.14 -17.96
C SER A 584 28.52 -17.35 -18.33
N LYS A 585 27.98 -18.54 -18.04
CA LYS A 585 28.61 -19.82 -18.32
C LYS A 585 27.50 -20.82 -18.65
N CYS A 586 27.54 -21.36 -19.85
CA CYS A 586 26.59 -22.36 -20.27
C CYS A 586 26.92 -23.72 -19.65
N ASP A 587 26.05 -24.19 -18.76
CA ASP A 587 26.13 -25.54 -18.16
C ASP A 587 25.87 -26.67 -19.15
N CYS A 588 25.56 -26.34 -20.41
CA CYS A 588 25.35 -27.30 -21.50
C CYS A 588 26.60 -27.55 -22.36
N CYS A 589 27.70 -26.84 -22.10
CA CYS A 589 28.93 -26.92 -22.89
C CYS A 589 30.15 -27.23 -22.02
N VAL A 590 30.95 -28.21 -22.46
CA VAL A 590 32.16 -28.68 -21.75
C VAL A 590 33.18 -27.54 -21.53
N PHE A 591 33.23 -26.58 -22.46
CA PHE A 591 34.16 -25.44 -22.42
C PHE A 591 33.59 -24.15 -21.81
N GLY A 592 32.35 -24.16 -21.29
CA GLY A 592 31.78 -23.03 -20.56
C GLY A 592 31.66 -21.72 -21.35
N GLN A 593 31.18 -21.77 -22.59
CA GLN A 593 30.88 -20.58 -23.41
C GLN A 593 29.72 -19.76 -22.81
N GLY A 594 29.62 -18.48 -23.17
CA GLY A 594 28.53 -17.61 -22.72
C GLY A 594 27.15 -18.14 -23.15
N GLU A 595 26.16 -18.06 -22.27
CA GLU A 595 24.83 -18.60 -22.49
C GLU A 595 23.93 -17.59 -23.23
N SER A 596 23.91 -17.70 -24.57
CA SER A 596 22.94 -17.02 -25.44
C SER A 596 21.79 -17.93 -25.84
N GLN A 597 20.70 -17.33 -26.32
CA GLN A 597 19.55 -18.08 -26.82
C GLN A 597 19.93 -19.00 -27.98
N ASP A 598 20.71 -18.49 -28.94
CA ASP A 598 21.18 -19.29 -30.07
C ASP A 598 22.11 -20.42 -29.63
N HIS A 599 22.93 -20.18 -28.61
CA HIS A 599 23.82 -21.19 -28.06
C HIS A 599 23.06 -22.35 -27.40
N VAL A 600 22.10 -22.04 -26.54
CA VAL A 600 21.27 -23.06 -25.86
C VAL A 600 20.40 -23.84 -26.84
N LEU A 601 19.86 -23.18 -27.87
CA LEU A 601 18.84 -23.77 -28.74
C LEU A 601 19.36 -24.34 -30.05
N SER A 602 20.56 -23.97 -30.50
CA SER A 602 21.01 -24.33 -31.86
C SER A 602 22.50 -24.61 -32.00
N SER A 603 23.37 -23.69 -31.55
CA SER A 603 24.81 -23.72 -31.89
C SER A 603 25.70 -24.43 -30.87
N SER A 604 25.20 -24.81 -29.70
CA SER A 604 25.94 -25.70 -28.79
C SER A 604 26.12 -27.09 -29.39
N GLU A 605 27.22 -27.77 -29.04
CA GLU A 605 27.49 -29.14 -29.47
C GLU A 605 26.35 -30.09 -29.11
N PHE A 606 25.79 -29.91 -27.91
CA PHE A 606 24.65 -30.69 -27.42
C PHE A 606 23.40 -30.46 -28.28
N ALA A 607 22.98 -29.19 -28.45
CA ALA A 607 21.80 -28.87 -29.24
C ALA A 607 21.98 -29.35 -30.69
N GLY A 608 23.17 -29.12 -31.28
CA GLY A 608 23.51 -29.58 -32.62
C GLY A 608 23.30 -31.09 -32.81
N LYS A 609 23.74 -31.91 -31.85
CA LYS A 609 23.52 -33.37 -31.87
C LYS A 609 22.05 -33.76 -31.80
N VAL A 610 21.24 -33.09 -30.97
CA VAL A 610 19.78 -33.33 -30.89
C VAL A 610 19.07 -32.97 -32.21
N TRP A 611 19.44 -31.83 -32.81
CA TRP A 611 18.91 -31.44 -34.12
C TRP A 611 19.32 -32.42 -35.21
N ALA A 612 20.57 -32.89 -35.23
CA ALA A 612 21.08 -33.86 -36.20
C ALA A 612 20.32 -35.20 -36.13
N LEU A 613 19.98 -35.69 -34.93
CA LEU A 613 19.15 -36.89 -34.76
C LEU A 613 17.75 -36.71 -35.36
N ALA A 614 17.16 -35.53 -35.20
CA ALA A 614 15.84 -35.22 -35.74
C ALA A 614 15.85 -35.05 -37.27
N GLU A 615 16.90 -34.42 -37.80
CA GLU A 615 17.16 -34.22 -39.23
C GLU A 615 17.37 -35.57 -39.94
N ALA A 616 18.20 -36.43 -39.35
CA ALA A 616 18.43 -37.80 -39.84
C ALA A 616 17.15 -38.64 -39.83
N ALA A 617 16.33 -38.55 -38.77
CA ALA A 617 15.08 -39.29 -38.66
C ALA A 617 14.02 -38.88 -39.70
N LEU A 618 14.08 -37.65 -40.23
CA LEU A 618 13.11 -37.13 -41.21
C LEU A 618 13.65 -37.00 -42.63
N GLY A 619 14.95 -37.28 -42.83
CA GLY A 619 15.63 -37.15 -44.12
C GLY A 619 15.69 -35.70 -44.62
N ILE A 620 15.83 -34.74 -43.72
CA ILE A 620 15.94 -33.31 -44.05
C ILE A 620 17.34 -32.81 -43.69
N SER A 621 17.88 -31.87 -44.47
CA SER A 621 19.22 -31.31 -44.25
C SER A 621 19.10 -29.78 -44.12
N VAL A 622 19.61 -29.24 -43.02
CA VAL A 622 19.43 -27.83 -42.66
C VAL A 622 20.78 -27.22 -42.28
N VAL A 623 21.12 -26.06 -42.85
CA VAL A 623 22.44 -25.43 -42.66
C VAL A 623 22.35 -24.38 -41.55
N PRO A 624 23.10 -24.53 -40.44
CA PRO A 624 22.83 -23.71 -39.25
C PRO A 624 23.55 -22.37 -39.25
N HIS A 625 22.81 -21.30 -38.95
CA HIS A 625 23.36 -19.95 -38.68
C HIS A 625 22.81 -19.39 -37.36
N SER A 626 21.49 -19.46 -37.13
CA SER A 626 20.82 -19.13 -35.86
C SER A 626 19.71 -20.15 -35.57
N TRP A 627 19.23 -20.20 -34.32
CA TRP A 627 18.08 -21.05 -33.96
C TRP A 627 16.86 -20.71 -34.81
N TRP A 628 16.56 -19.42 -34.97
CA TRP A 628 15.38 -18.98 -35.71
C TRP A 628 15.47 -19.35 -37.19
N SER A 629 16.64 -19.20 -37.81
CA SER A 629 16.85 -19.62 -39.20
C SER A 629 16.64 -21.13 -39.37
N ARG A 630 17.12 -21.95 -38.42
CA ARG A 630 16.95 -23.41 -38.43
C ARG A 630 15.45 -23.78 -38.36
N VAL A 631 14.70 -23.19 -37.43
CA VAL A 631 13.24 -23.43 -37.27
C VAL A 631 12.46 -23.00 -38.52
N PHE A 632 12.78 -21.83 -39.09
CA PHE A 632 12.10 -21.33 -40.27
C PHE A 632 12.33 -22.23 -41.50
N GLN A 633 13.56 -22.72 -41.66
CA GLN A 633 13.90 -23.65 -42.75
C GLN A 633 13.15 -24.97 -42.62
N TRP A 634 13.00 -25.51 -41.41
CA TRP A 634 12.12 -26.67 -41.14
C TRP A 634 10.66 -26.42 -41.55
N TRP A 635 10.11 -25.26 -41.23
CA TRP A 635 8.75 -24.91 -41.64
C TRP A 635 8.59 -24.76 -43.16
N SER A 636 9.65 -24.46 -43.90
CA SER A 636 9.60 -24.47 -45.37
C SER A 636 9.43 -25.87 -45.98
N TYR A 637 9.85 -26.93 -45.26
CA TYR A 637 9.65 -28.32 -45.68
C TYR A 637 8.26 -28.88 -45.31
N SER A 638 7.44 -28.12 -44.58
CA SER A 638 6.11 -28.55 -44.14
C SER A 638 5.02 -28.26 -45.20
N LYS A 639 4.27 -29.30 -45.61
CA LYS A 639 3.08 -29.16 -46.48
C LYS A 639 1.81 -29.38 -45.66
N ASN A 640 0.87 -28.43 -45.70
CA ASN A 640 -0.29 -28.35 -44.79
C ASN A 640 -1.30 -29.52 -44.84
N SER A 641 -1.19 -30.45 -45.78
CA SER A 641 -2.21 -31.48 -46.05
C SER A 641 -1.77 -32.92 -45.75
N THR A 642 -0.53 -33.14 -45.31
CA THR A 642 -0.03 -34.51 -45.02
C THR A 642 0.37 -34.65 -43.56
N THR A 643 0.17 -35.84 -42.99
CA THR A 643 0.61 -36.19 -41.62
C THR A 643 2.10 -35.92 -41.44
N ARG A 644 2.92 -36.28 -42.44
CA ARG A 644 4.33 -35.92 -42.52
C ARG A 644 4.59 -34.41 -42.47
N GLY A 645 3.86 -33.61 -43.24
CA GLY A 645 4.02 -32.15 -43.26
C GLY A 645 3.68 -31.51 -41.92
N THR A 646 2.64 -32.00 -41.24
CA THR A 646 2.28 -31.57 -39.89
C THR A 646 3.36 -31.94 -38.86
N LEU A 647 3.91 -33.16 -38.94
CA LEU A 647 4.99 -33.60 -38.04
C LEU A 647 6.28 -32.77 -38.22
N ILE A 648 6.68 -32.49 -39.47
CA ILE A 648 7.79 -31.59 -39.79
C ILE A 648 7.52 -30.17 -39.25
N GLY A 649 6.27 -29.71 -39.31
CA GLY A 649 5.87 -28.39 -38.81
C GLY A 649 5.96 -28.25 -37.29
N ILE A 650 5.62 -29.28 -36.52
CA ILE A 650 5.57 -29.22 -35.05
C ILE A 650 6.87 -29.63 -34.35
N LEU A 651 7.70 -30.46 -34.99
CA LEU A 651 8.91 -31.02 -34.37
C LEU A 651 9.95 -29.97 -33.95
N PRO A 652 10.20 -28.88 -34.71
CA PRO A 652 11.09 -27.79 -34.27
C PRO A 652 10.65 -27.17 -32.94
N CYS A 653 9.33 -27.08 -32.73
CA CYS A 653 8.76 -26.54 -31.51
C CYS A 653 9.03 -27.47 -30.31
N VAL A 654 8.87 -28.78 -30.51
CA VAL A 654 9.13 -29.80 -29.47
C VAL A 654 10.61 -29.85 -29.11
N ILE A 655 11.52 -29.80 -30.09
CA ILE A 655 12.97 -29.80 -29.86
C ILE A 655 13.37 -28.54 -29.08
N THR A 656 12.90 -27.36 -29.49
CA THR A 656 13.13 -26.09 -28.78
C THR A 656 12.70 -26.16 -27.31
N TRP A 657 11.51 -26.72 -27.05
CA TRP A 657 11.03 -26.92 -25.68
C TRP A 657 11.91 -27.88 -24.87
N ARG A 658 12.35 -28.98 -25.47
CA ARG A 658 13.19 -29.98 -24.78
C ARG A 658 14.58 -29.46 -24.47
N LEU A 659 15.18 -28.66 -25.35
CA LEU A 659 16.46 -28.00 -25.08
C LEU A 659 16.33 -26.95 -23.96
N CYS A 660 15.25 -26.16 -23.95
CA CYS A 660 14.94 -25.26 -22.83
C CYS A 660 14.78 -26.00 -21.50
N LEU A 661 14.02 -27.11 -21.50
CA LEU A 661 13.78 -27.90 -20.29
C LEU A 661 15.07 -28.50 -19.73
N ARG A 662 15.90 -29.07 -20.61
CA ARG A 662 17.22 -29.59 -20.25
C ARG A 662 18.07 -28.50 -19.58
N ARG A 663 18.13 -27.32 -20.19
CA ARG A 663 18.89 -26.18 -19.65
C ARG A 663 18.39 -25.79 -18.26
N CYS A 664 17.08 -25.76 -18.04
CA CYS A 664 16.51 -25.52 -16.71
C CYS A 664 16.94 -26.59 -15.70
N LYS A 665 16.87 -27.88 -16.05
CA LYS A 665 17.29 -28.98 -15.16
C LYS A 665 18.78 -28.92 -14.81
N ALA A 666 19.63 -28.69 -15.81
CA ALA A 666 21.07 -28.58 -15.60
C ALA A 666 21.41 -27.44 -14.63
N ARG A 667 20.71 -26.30 -14.76
CA ARG A 667 21.02 -25.09 -14.00
C ARG A 667 20.36 -25.01 -12.63
N MET A 668 19.13 -25.50 -12.51
CA MET A 668 18.33 -25.36 -11.28
C MET A 668 18.42 -26.61 -10.40
N GLU A 669 18.65 -27.78 -11.00
CA GLU A 669 18.61 -29.08 -10.33
C GLU A 669 19.97 -29.79 -10.37
N GLY A 670 20.96 -29.24 -11.10
CA GLY A 670 22.27 -29.88 -11.31
C GLY A 670 22.21 -31.13 -12.20
N ILE A 671 21.06 -31.43 -12.81
CA ILE A 671 20.83 -32.67 -13.56
C ILE A 671 21.28 -32.49 -15.02
N GLN A 672 22.33 -33.21 -15.41
CA GLN A 672 22.87 -33.20 -16.77
C GLN A 672 22.28 -34.35 -17.61
N GLU A 673 21.24 -34.07 -18.39
CA GLU A 673 20.67 -35.06 -19.32
C GLU A 673 21.58 -35.29 -20.53
N THR A 674 21.68 -36.55 -20.97
CA THR A 674 22.41 -36.96 -22.18
C THR A 674 21.62 -36.62 -23.45
N VAL A 675 22.31 -36.56 -24.59
CA VAL A 675 21.69 -36.30 -25.91
C VAL A 675 20.62 -37.36 -26.20
N GLU A 676 20.93 -38.61 -25.88
CA GLU A 676 20.05 -39.77 -26.05
C GLU A 676 18.80 -39.66 -25.16
N GLY A 677 18.97 -39.20 -23.91
CA GLY A 677 17.85 -38.98 -22.99
C GLY A 677 16.89 -37.88 -23.47
N VAL A 678 17.44 -36.75 -23.94
CA VAL A 678 16.64 -35.66 -24.52
C VAL A 678 15.95 -36.12 -25.79
N TRP A 679 16.64 -36.87 -26.65
CA TRP A 679 16.06 -37.42 -27.88
C TRP A 679 14.94 -38.43 -27.58
N LEU A 680 15.10 -39.29 -26.58
CA LEU A 680 14.05 -40.20 -26.13
C LEU A 680 12.82 -39.44 -25.62
N ALA A 681 13.02 -38.32 -24.92
CA ALA A 681 11.94 -37.46 -24.45
C ALA A 681 11.25 -36.66 -25.57
N VAL A 682 11.97 -36.34 -26.67
CA VAL A 682 11.39 -35.83 -27.92
C VAL A 682 10.51 -36.91 -28.56
N LYS A 683 11.02 -38.13 -28.73
CA LYS A 683 10.27 -39.29 -29.26
C LYS A 683 9.00 -39.56 -28.44
N ALA A 684 9.09 -39.57 -27.11
CA ALA A 684 7.94 -39.77 -26.23
C ALA A 684 6.88 -38.65 -26.36
N CYS A 685 7.31 -37.39 -26.53
CA CYS A 685 6.39 -36.27 -26.75
C CYS A 685 5.64 -36.41 -28.07
N LEU A 686 6.34 -36.85 -29.12
CA LEU A 686 5.72 -37.13 -30.41
C LEU A 686 4.77 -38.33 -30.32
N ARG A 687 5.10 -39.36 -29.52
CA ARG A 687 4.22 -40.51 -29.28
C ARG A 687 2.85 -40.11 -28.75
N ASN A 688 2.84 -39.21 -27.77
CA ASN A 688 1.60 -38.68 -27.22
C ASN A 688 0.84 -37.83 -28.25
N ILE A 689 1.53 -36.99 -29.02
CA ILE A 689 0.89 -36.14 -30.06
C ILE A 689 0.27 -36.99 -31.17
N SER A 690 0.97 -38.04 -31.63
CA SER A 690 0.46 -38.94 -32.67
C SER A 690 -0.69 -39.83 -32.18
N GLY A 691 -0.77 -40.16 -30.89
CA GLY A 691 -1.95 -40.81 -30.29
C GLY A 691 -3.23 -40.00 -30.51
N CYS A 692 -3.13 -38.67 -30.51
CA CYS A 692 -4.24 -37.76 -30.81
C CYS A 692 -4.56 -37.68 -32.33
N MET A 693 -3.58 -37.89 -33.21
CA MET A 693 -3.76 -37.82 -34.67
C MET A 693 -4.52 -39.05 -35.23
N LYS A 694 -4.44 -40.23 -34.59
CA LYS A 694 -5.11 -41.47 -35.03
C LYS A 694 -6.65 -41.44 -35.01
N LYS A 695 -7.28 -40.36 -34.53
CA LYS A 695 -8.74 -40.19 -34.53
C LYS A 695 -9.34 -39.68 -35.85
N HIS A 696 -8.54 -39.31 -36.86
CA HIS A 696 -9.03 -38.62 -38.06
C HIS A 696 -8.39 -39.05 -39.41
N GLY A 697 -8.43 -40.35 -39.74
CA GLY A 697 -8.25 -40.83 -41.13
C GLY A 697 -7.03 -41.72 -41.40
N GLU A 698 -7.08 -42.47 -42.52
CA GLU A 698 -6.08 -43.47 -42.94
C GLU A 698 -4.69 -42.88 -43.16
N VAL A 699 -3.67 -43.61 -42.67
CA VAL A 699 -2.25 -43.23 -42.69
C VAL A 699 -1.56 -43.94 -43.85
N SER A 700 -0.83 -43.22 -44.72
CA SER A 700 -0.18 -43.82 -45.89
C SER A 700 1.00 -44.74 -45.51
N SER A 701 1.40 -45.65 -46.41
CA SER A 701 2.55 -46.56 -46.19
C SER A 701 3.88 -45.83 -45.98
N VAL A 702 4.05 -44.63 -46.58
CA VAL A 702 5.20 -43.75 -46.38
C VAL A 702 5.20 -43.11 -44.99
N ASP A 703 4.01 -42.75 -44.48
CA ASP A 703 3.86 -42.24 -43.11
C ASP A 703 4.13 -43.33 -42.06
N MET A 704 3.78 -44.59 -42.35
CA MET A 704 4.05 -45.74 -41.46
C MET A 704 5.54 -46.08 -41.35
N ALA A 705 6.32 -45.97 -42.43
CA ALA A 705 7.78 -46.17 -42.39
C ALA A 705 8.50 -45.07 -41.58
N MET A 706 8.01 -43.82 -41.67
CA MET A 706 8.53 -42.69 -40.88
C MET A 706 8.18 -42.82 -39.38
N LEU A 707 6.96 -43.28 -39.07
CA LEU A 707 6.55 -43.60 -37.71
C LEU A 707 7.38 -44.77 -37.13
N ALA A 708 7.72 -45.77 -37.95
CA ALA A 708 8.62 -46.86 -37.54
C ALA A 708 10.05 -46.37 -37.24
N ALA A 709 10.59 -45.43 -38.04
CA ALA A 709 11.89 -44.80 -37.78
C ALA A 709 11.92 -43.93 -36.50
N LEU A 710 10.76 -43.47 -36.04
CA LEU A 710 10.55 -42.81 -34.74
C LEU A 710 10.16 -43.81 -33.61
N GLU A 711 10.26 -45.12 -33.86
CA GLU A 711 9.93 -46.24 -32.95
C GLU A 711 8.48 -46.23 -32.42
N PHE A 712 7.46 -46.21 -33.29
CA PHE A 712 6.05 -46.09 -32.86
C PHE A 712 5.24 -47.38 -32.69
N VAL A 713 5.79 -48.56 -33.02
CA VAL A 713 5.04 -49.82 -32.96
C VAL A 713 5.81 -50.82 -32.11
N THR A 714 5.33 -51.04 -30.87
CA THR A 714 5.17 -52.34 -30.18
C THR A 714 4.87 -52.14 -28.69
N LEU A 715 3.62 -52.41 -28.28
CA LEU A 715 3.23 -53.32 -27.19
C LEU A 715 1.79 -53.00 -26.74
N VAL A 716 0.89 -53.89 -27.16
CA VAL A 716 -0.49 -54.02 -26.73
C VAL A 716 -0.51 -55.01 -25.57
N GLY A 717 -1.10 -54.64 -24.42
CA GLY A 717 -1.56 -55.57 -23.38
C GLY A 717 -0.91 -55.44 -22.00
N ILE A 718 -1.68 -54.95 -21.00
CA ILE A 718 -1.92 -55.51 -19.64
C ILE A 718 -2.69 -54.48 -18.79
N GLN A 719 -3.72 -54.94 -18.08
CA GLN A 719 -4.70 -54.19 -17.27
C GLN A 719 -4.21 -53.76 -15.88
N CYS A 720 -4.89 -52.72 -15.39
CA CYS A 720 -4.93 -52.10 -14.05
C CYS A 720 -5.06 -53.06 -12.84
N ASN A 721 -4.17 -52.96 -11.83
CA ASN A 721 -4.45 -53.27 -10.41
C ASN A 721 -3.24 -52.96 -9.50
N TYR A 722 -3.20 -51.85 -8.75
CA TYR A 722 -2.16 -51.62 -7.71
C TYR A 722 -2.53 -50.62 -6.60
N GLN A 723 -3.82 -50.40 -6.30
CA GLN A 723 -4.23 -49.28 -5.41
C GLN A 723 -5.05 -49.66 -4.17
N HIS A 724 -5.24 -50.96 -3.86
CA HIS A 724 -6.18 -51.39 -2.81
C HIS A 724 -5.57 -52.06 -1.56
N GLN A 725 -4.23 -52.11 -1.39
CA GLN A 725 -3.59 -52.83 -0.27
C GLN A 725 -2.95 -51.95 0.84
N LEU A 726 -2.87 -50.62 0.72
CA LEU A 726 -2.14 -49.79 1.70
C LEU A 726 -2.96 -49.28 2.91
N GLU A 727 -4.30 -49.38 2.92
CA GLU A 727 -5.15 -48.70 3.91
C GLU A 727 -5.36 -49.45 5.26
N ARG A 728 -4.76 -50.63 5.49
CA ARG A 728 -5.12 -51.46 6.66
C ARG A 728 -4.17 -51.43 7.87
N ALA A 729 -3.04 -50.70 7.85
CA ALA A 729 -1.96 -50.91 8.85
C ALA A 729 -1.78 -49.84 9.97
N THR A 730 -2.43 -48.67 9.94
CA THR A 730 -2.03 -47.50 10.77
C THR A 730 -2.86 -47.22 12.04
N LYS A 731 -3.42 -48.24 12.73
CA LYS A 731 -4.34 -48.02 13.87
C LYS A 731 -3.87 -48.38 15.30
N ILE A 732 -2.59 -48.69 15.58
CA ILE A 732 -2.21 -49.27 16.90
C ILE A 732 -1.25 -48.45 17.82
N SER A 733 -0.51 -47.44 17.38
CA SER A 733 0.66 -46.96 18.18
C SER A 733 0.55 -45.61 18.96
N ALA A 734 -0.65 -45.09 19.27
CA ALA A 734 -0.78 -43.73 19.86
C ALA A 734 -0.85 -43.63 21.41
N LYS A 735 -0.75 -44.72 22.18
CA LYS A 735 -1.11 -44.67 23.62
C LYS A 735 0.02 -44.47 24.65
N MET A 736 1.30 -44.38 24.28
CA MET A 736 2.39 -44.48 25.28
C MET A 736 3.21 -43.20 25.57
N ARG A 737 3.07 -42.11 24.81
CA ARG A 737 4.02 -40.95 24.92
C ARG A 737 3.56 -39.76 25.77
N MET A 738 2.36 -39.79 26.36
CA MET A 738 1.75 -38.62 27.03
C MET A 738 2.10 -38.45 28.53
N LYS A 739 2.76 -39.42 29.18
CA LYS A 739 2.97 -39.42 30.64
C LYS A 739 4.30 -38.83 31.13
N VAL A 740 5.26 -38.55 30.25
CA VAL A 740 6.62 -38.11 30.66
C VAL A 740 6.80 -36.59 30.58
N ALA A 741 6.03 -35.90 29.72
CA ALA A 741 6.18 -34.45 29.50
C ALA A 741 5.56 -33.56 30.59
N VAL A 742 4.56 -34.07 31.34
CA VAL A 742 3.80 -33.27 32.32
C VAL A 742 4.58 -33.02 33.61
N SER A 743 5.50 -33.91 33.99
CA SER A 743 6.24 -33.81 35.25
C SER A 743 7.38 -32.78 35.22
N ILE A 744 7.86 -32.42 34.03
CA ILE A 744 9.00 -31.49 33.85
C ILE A 744 8.53 -30.03 33.86
N TRP A 745 7.27 -29.78 33.48
CA TRP A 745 6.72 -28.43 33.35
C TRP A 745 6.33 -27.79 34.69
N LEU A 746 5.99 -28.58 35.72
CA LEU A 746 5.56 -28.08 37.02
C LEU A 746 6.70 -27.56 37.91
N LEU A 747 7.94 -28.01 37.66
CA LEU A 747 9.12 -27.61 38.44
C LEU A 747 9.72 -26.25 38.02
N LEU A 748 9.45 -25.80 36.80
CA LEU A 748 10.00 -24.54 36.26
C LEU A 748 9.17 -23.30 36.62
N SER A 749 7.87 -23.46 36.90
CA SER A 749 6.96 -22.34 37.18
C SER A 749 7.10 -21.74 38.58
N PHE A 750 7.74 -22.44 39.53
CA PHE A 750 7.85 -21.98 40.92
C PHE A 750 9.03 -21.03 41.18
N CYS A 751 10.02 -20.95 40.28
CA CYS A 751 11.24 -20.16 40.48
C CYS A 751 11.17 -18.72 39.95
N LEU A 752 10.08 -18.31 39.29
CA LEU A 752 9.96 -17.01 38.61
C LEU A 752 9.09 -15.97 39.35
N LEU A 753 8.58 -16.28 40.55
CA LEU A 753 7.67 -15.41 41.30
C LEU A 753 8.30 -14.55 42.41
N ALA A 754 9.63 -14.53 42.52
CA ALA A 754 10.32 -13.62 43.42
C ALA A 754 11.38 -12.87 42.63
N PHE A 755 11.07 -11.66 42.17
CA PHE A 755 11.94 -10.47 42.20
C PHE A 755 11.36 -9.33 41.33
N ILE A 756 11.21 -8.17 41.98
CA ILE A 756 11.11 -6.79 41.45
C ILE A 756 9.71 -6.20 41.27
N THR A 757 9.27 -5.49 42.31
CA THR A 757 8.47 -4.26 42.26
C THR A 757 9.41 -3.04 42.24
N PHE A 758 9.20 -2.09 41.32
CA PHE A 758 9.56 -0.66 41.50
C PHE A 758 8.57 0.20 40.67
N ASN A 759 8.14 1.29 41.28
CA ASN A 759 6.95 2.08 40.95
C ASN A 759 7.38 3.53 40.64
N ASP A 760 6.93 4.11 39.53
CA ASP A 760 6.88 5.56 39.29
C ASP A 760 5.57 5.85 38.55
N ALA A 761 4.64 6.52 39.25
CA ALA A 761 3.28 6.76 38.80
C ALA A 761 3.23 7.79 37.66
N ASN A 762 2.47 7.47 36.59
CA ASN A 762 2.53 8.14 35.29
C ASN A 762 1.21 8.87 34.96
N GLN A 763 1.17 9.89 34.08
CA GLN A 763 -0.04 10.71 33.81
C GLN A 763 -1.07 10.04 32.91
N ILE A 764 -0.65 9.03 32.15
CA ILE A 764 -1.55 8.03 31.55
C ILE A 764 -2.37 7.43 32.68
N GLU A 765 -1.75 7.05 33.79
CA GLU A 765 -2.45 6.58 34.97
C GLU A 765 -3.31 7.69 35.59
N SER A 766 -3.01 8.98 35.46
CA SER A 766 -3.84 10.07 36.03
C SER A 766 -5.06 10.46 35.19
N LEU A 767 -4.94 10.61 33.86
CA LEU A 767 -6.10 10.80 32.97
C LEU A 767 -6.85 9.48 32.75
N ASP A 768 -6.17 8.33 32.68
CA ASP A 768 -6.87 7.05 32.77
C ASP A 768 -7.45 6.88 34.17
N ARG A 769 -6.84 7.34 35.27
CA ARG A 769 -7.53 7.40 36.58
C ARG A 769 -8.70 8.35 36.56
N LEU A 770 -8.67 9.47 35.83
CA LEU A 770 -9.80 10.40 35.75
C LEU A 770 -10.94 9.80 34.91
N ILE A 771 -10.62 9.26 33.74
CA ILE A 771 -11.54 8.53 32.86
C ILE A 771 -12.07 7.29 33.58
N THR A 772 -11.22 6.56 34.31
CA THR A 772 -11.58 5.36 35.10
C THR A 772 -12.31 5.73 36.39
N SER A 773 -12.02 6.86 37.03
CA SER A 773 -12.77 7.35 38.19
C SER A 773 -14.17 7.78 37.79
N ARG A 774 -14.31 8.38 36.59
CA ARG A 774 -15.62 8.62 35.95
C ARG A 774 -16.37 7.30 35.65
N ARG A 775 -15.66 6.16 35.52
CA ARG A 775 -16.20 4.80 35.29
C ARG A 775 -16.51 3.97 36.57
N SER A 776 -16.10 4.38 37.78
CA SER A 776 -16.30 3.60 39.02
C SER A 776 -17.66 3.81 39.69
N GLU A 777 -18.18 2.82 40.45
CA GLU A 777 -19.55 2.77 41.03
C GLU A 777 -19.96 3.96 41.90
N ASN A 778 -19.03 4.78 42.41
CA ASN A 778 -19.32 6.05 43.07
C ASN A 778 -19.14 7.23 42.10
N ARG A 779 -20.12 7.41 41.20
CA ARG A 779 -20.15 8.57 40.29
C ARG A 779 -20.20 9.88 41.09
N PRO A 780 -19.29 10.85 40.85
CA PRO A 780 -19.64 12.25 41.06
C PRO A 780 -20.87 12.51 40.18
N ARG A 781 -21.95 13.09 40.73
CA ARG A 781 -23.12 13.46 39.94
C ARG A 781 -22.66 14.24 38.70
N ILE A 782 -22.96 13.72 37.52
CA ILE A 782 -22.95 14.54 36.31
C ILE A 782 -24.17 15.45 36.44
N ASP A 783 -23.99 16.57 37.14
CA ASP A 783 -24.99 17.64 37.16
C ASP A 783 -25.19 18.08 35.71
N SER A 784 -26.33 17.71 35.15
CA SER A 784 -26.67 18.04 33.76
C SER A 784 -26.48 19.55 33.57
N TRP A 785 -25.90 19.96 32.44
CA TRP A 785 -25.85 21.40 32.12
C TRP A 785 -27.26 22.01 31.93
N GLY A 786 -28.31 21.19 31.91
CA GLY A 786 -29.70 21.63 32.06
C GLY A 786 -30.03 22.21 33.43
N GLU A 787 -29.24 21.96 34.49
CA GLU A 787 -29.37 22.65 35.78
C GLU A 787 -28.75 24.06 35.77
N LEU A 788 -27.91 24.41 34.77
CA LEU A 788 -27.45 25.80 34.59
C LEU A 788 -28.52 26.71 33.98
N ASP A 789 -29.49 26.15 33.25
CA ASP A 789 -30.72 26.86 32.91
C ASP A 789 -31.62 27.07 34.15
N ALA A 790 -31.41 26.33 35.25
CA ALA A 790 -32.15 26.45 36.50
C ALA A 790 -31.53 27.44 37.51
N ILE A 791 -30.24 27.80 37.38
CA ILE A 791 -29.62 28.86 38.18
C ILE A 791 -29.98 30.22 37.55
N LYS A 792 -31.18 30.70 37.88
CA LYS A 792 -31.65 32.07 37.56
C LYS A 792 -30.99 33.16 38.40
N GLU A 793 -30.14 32.81 39.38
CA GLU A 793 -29.45 33.78 40.24
C GLU A 793 -28.07 34.13 39.70
N TYR A 794 -28.01 35.25 38.99
CA TYR A 794 -26.78 35.91 38.56
C TYR A 794 -25.96 36.38 39.76
N SER A 795 -24.67 36.03 39.80
CA SER A 795 -23.68 36.62 40.71
C SER A 795 -22.65 37.41 39.90
N PRO A 796 -22.41 38.70 40.20
CA PRO A 796 -21.39 39.49 39.51
C PRO A 796 -20.00 38.85 39.67
N VAL A 797 -19.23 38.79 38.58
CA VAL A 797 -17.85 38.27 38.61
C VAL A 797 -16.94 39.27 39.32
N TYR A 798 -15.88 38.77 39.94
CA TYR A 798 -14.88 39.61 40.58
C TYR A 798 -14.17 40.48 39.54
N ILE A 799 -14.08 41.78 39.79
CA ILE A 799 -13.28 42.73 39.01
C ILE A 799 -12.32 43.43 39.98
N GLY A 800 -11.03 43.16 39.82
CA GLY A 800 -9.95 43.84 40.57
C GLY A 800 -9.61 45.21 39.97
N LYS A 801 -8.85 46.02 40.71
CA LYS A 801 -8.27 47.26 40.16
C LYS A 801 -7.23 46.91 39.09
N GLN A 802 -7.35 47.49 37.90
CA GLN A 802 -6.45 47.20 36.76
C GLN A 802 -5.56 48.37 36.33
N ASP A 803 -5.70 49.55 36.96
CA ASP A 803 -4.96 50.75 36.58
C ASP A 803 -3.44 50.53 36.64
N GLY A 804 -2.74 50.82 35.53
CA GLY A 804 -1.29 50.70 35.41
C GLY A 804 -0.75 49.27 35.26
N LEU A 805 -1.57 48.23 35.48
CA LEU A 805 -1.09 46.83 35.44
C LEU A 805 -0.71 46.35 34.03
N MET A 806 -1.30 46.91 32.98
CA MET A 806 -0.89 46.62 31.59
C MET A 806 0.58 46.95 31.34
N GLN A 807 1.05 48.11 31.83
CA GLN A 807 2.44 48.52 31.67
C GLN A 807 3.37 47.74 32.59
N ALA A 808 2.88 47.33 33.77
CA ALA A 808 3.63 46.47 34.69
C ALA A 808 3.88 45.07 34.12
N ASP A 809 2.94 44.54 33.33
CA ASP A 809 3.05 43.23 32.69
C ASP A 809 3.92 43.25 31.41
N LYS A 810 4.35 44.42 30.93
CA LYS A 810 5.11 44.53 29.67
C LYS A 810 6.47 43.84 29.81
N ILE A 811 6.83 43.05 28.81
CA ILE A 811 8.13 42.38 28.71
C ILE A 811 9.02 43.18 27.75
N ASP A 812 10.12 43.73 28.24
CA ASP A 812 11.08 44.45 27.39
C ASP A 812 11.82 43.49 26.45
N VAL A 813 12.37 42.41 27.00
CA VAL A 813 13.07 41.36 26.24
C VAL A 813 13.08 40.05 27.03
N LEU A 814 12.86 38.92 26.34
CA LEU A 814 13.06 37.61 26.92
C LEU A 814 14.55 37.20 26.84
N PRO A 815 15.11 36.53 27.86
CA PRO A 815 16.49 36.04 27.80
C PRO A 815 16.74 35.15 26.57
N GLY A 816 17.81 35.42 25.83
CA GLY A 816 18.13 34.66 24.61
C GLY A 816 17.17 34.88 23.43
N GLN A 817 16.26 35.85 23.49
CA GLN A 817 15.43 36.30 22.37
C GLN A 817 16.29 36.88 21.23
N PRO A 818 15.98 36.60 19.96
CA PRO A 818 16.70 37.18 18.83
C PRO A 818 16.50 38.70 18.75
N GLU A 819 17.49 39.41 18.20
CA GLU A 819 17.37 40.85 17.92
C GLU A 819 16.29 41.14 16.85
N GLY A 820 15.72 42.34 16.87
CA GLY A 820 14.75 42.78 15.85
C GLY A 820 13.32 42.28 16.04
N VAL A 821 12.91 42.06 17.29
CA VAL A 821 11.50 41.77 17.62
C VAL A 821 10.65 43.03 17.45
N ASP A 822 9.60 42.88 16.65
CA ASP A 822 8.79 43.94 16.06
C ASP A 822 7.34 43.92 16.56
N PHE A 823 7.11 43.35 17.74
CA PHE A 823 5.82 43.32 18.42
C PHE A 823 5.97 43.49 19.92
N ASP A 824 4.93 44.01 20.56
CA ASP A 824 4.86 44.08 22.02
C ASP A 824 4.44 42.71 22.61
N GLN A 825 5.00 42.39 23.78
CA GLN A 825 4.73 41.17 24.53
C GLN A 825 4.54 41.49 26.01
N TYR A 826 3.65 40.74 26.66
CA TYR A 826 3.21 40.96 28.04
C TYR A 826 3.06 39.62 28.74
N ALA A 827 3.38 39.56 30.02
CA ALA A 827 3.07 38.41 30.86
C ALA A 827 2.82 38.83 32.30
N GLY A 828 2.06 38.03 33.02
CA GLY A 828 1.81 38.28 34.43
C GLY A 828 0.57 37.56 34.92
N TYR A 829 0.08 38.00 36.07
CA TYR A 829 -1.02 37.37 36.77
C TYR A 829 -2.29 38.21 36.74
N VAL A 830 -3.42 37.53 36.56
CA VAL A 830 -4.76 38.08 36.77
C VAL A 830 -5.44 37.30 37.89
N THR A 831 -5.77 37.97 38.98
CA THR A 831 -6.52 37.38 40.09
C THR A 831 -7.96 37.11 39.66
N VAL A 832 -8.38 35.86 39.80
CA VAL A 832 -9.74 35.41 39.42
C VAL A 832 -10.62 35.14 40.64
N ASP A 833 -10.01 34.81 41.78
CA ASP A 833 -10.71 34.70 43.07
C ASP A 833 -9.77 35.15 44.20
N PRO A 834 -9.95 36.36 44.75
CA PRO A 834 -9.11 36.86 45.83
C PRO A 834 -9.33 36.11 47.15
N LYS A 835 -10.53 35.55 47.38
CA LYS A 835 -10.81 34.78 48.61
C LYS A 835 -10.13 33.43 48.57
N ALA A 836 -10.02 32.83 47.39
CA ALA A 836 -9.27 31.61 47.17
C ALA A 836 -7.76 31.85 46.98
N GLU A 837 -7.32 33.12 46.93
CA GLU A 837 -5.95 33.52 46.58
C GLU A 837 -5.49 32.90 45.25
N LYS A 838 -6.41 32.92 44.28
CA LYS A 838 -6.29 32.23 43.00
C LYS A 838 -6.03 33.23 41.87
N ALA A 839 -4.94 33.02 41.16
CA ALA A 839 -4.54 33.84 40.02
C ALA A 839 -4.11 32.97 38.84
N LEU A 840 -4.50 33.39 37.64
CA LEU A 840 -4.09 32.74 36.40
C LEU A 840 -3.00 33.57 35.72
N PHE A 841 -1.96 32.88 35.28
CA PHE A 841 -0.85 33.40 34.52
C PHE A 841 -1.17 33.41 33.02
N TYR A 842 -0.72 34.46 32.33
CA TYR A 842 -0.85 34.55 30.88
C TYR A 842 0.43 35.06 30.24
N TYR A 843 0.61 34.70 28.97
CA TYR A 843 1.56 35.34 28.06
C TYR A 843 0.79 35.85 26.85
N PHE A 844 0.95 37.13 26.51
CA PHE A 844 0.24 37.81 25.44
C PHE A 844 1.24 38.42 24.46
N VAL A 845 1.01 38.22 23.17
CA VAL A 845 1.83 38.76 22.10
C VAL A 845 0.95 39.48 21.10
N GLU A 846 1.32 40.70 20.77
CA GLU A 846 0.66 41.45 19.71
C GLU A 846 1.08 40.94 18.33
N ALA A 847 0.26 41.27 17.33
CA ALA A 847 0.65 41.07 15.95
C ALA A 847 1.75 42.06 15.55
N PRO A 848 2.83 41.63 14.87
CA PRO A 848 3.92 42.52 14.47
C PRO A 848 3.48 43.64 13.52
N GLN A 849 2.44 43.37 12.74
CA GLN A 849 1.81 44.35 11.87
C GLN A 849 0.33 44.45 12.17
N ASN A 850 -0.18 45.68 12.21
CA ASN A 850 -1.61 45.97 12.32
C ASN A 850 -2.27 45.38 13.58
N SER A 851 -1.56 45.35 14.73
CA SER A 851 -2.10 44.86 16.02
C SER A 851 -3.39 45.56 16.42
N SER A 852 -3.55 46.83 16.05
CA SER A 852 -4.75 47.66 16.31
C SER A 852 -6.01 47.26 15.54
N ILE A 853 -5.93 46.40 14.51
CA ILE A 853 -7.10 45.93 13.76
C ILE A 853 -7.26 44.41 13.72
N LYS A 854 -6.17 43.64 13.89
CA LYS A 854 -6.21 42.17 13.87
C LYS A 854 -7.03 41.58 15.02
N PRO A 855 -7.67 40.40 14.84
CA PRO A 855 -8.51 39.79 15.88
C PRO A 855 -7.72 39.44 17.14
N LEU A 856 -8.43 39.25 18.25
CA LEU A 856 -7.89 38.71 19.49
C LEU A 856 -8.18 37.20 19.55
N VAL A 857 -7.15 36.40 19.78
CA VAL A 857 -7.25 34.93 19.83
C VAL A 857 -6.76 34.45 21.19
N LEU A 858 -7.61 33.75 21.93
CA LEU A 858 -7.21 33.01 23.13
C LEU A 858 -6.77 31.60 22.72
N TRP A 859 -5.64 31.13 23.24
CA TRP A 859 -5.14 29.76 23.09
C TRP A 859 -5.14 29.04 24.45
N LEU A 860 -5.68 27.82 24.45
CA LEU A 860 -5.72 26.91 25.59
C LEU A 860 -5.17 25.53 25.21
N ASN A 861 -4.05 25.10 25.81
CA ASN A 861 -3.67 23.69 25.78
C ASN A 861 -4.59 22.86 26.72
N GLY A 862 -4.51 21.53 26.59
CA GLY A 862 -5.35 20.57 27.30
C GLY A 862 -4.73 19.96 28.56
N GLY A 863 -4.54 18.63 28.54
CA GLY A 863 -3.99 17.84 29.65
C GLY A 863 -5.01 16.84 30.22
N PRO A 864 -5.96 17.23 31.10
CA PRO A 864 -6.10 18.55 31.72
C PRO A 864 -4.86 18.93 32.54
N GLY A 865 -4.49 20.20 32.52
CA GLY A 865 -3.38 20.71 33.32
C GLY A 865 -2.04 20.92 32.59
N CYS A 866 -2.06 21.06 31.26
CA CYS A 866 -0.89 21.39 30.46
C CYS A 866 -0.78 22.90 30.21
N SER A 867 0.45 23.42 30.21
CA SER A 867 0.72 24.85 30.03
C SER A 867 0.48 25.33 28.59
N SER A 868 -0.28 26.41 28.46
CA SER A 868 -0.44 27.14 27.19
C SER A 868 0.80 27.96 26.82
N LEU A 869 1.64 28.32 27.78
CA LEU A 869 2.92 28.99 27.53
C LEU A 869 3.95 27.98 27.02
N GLY A 870 4.10 26.85 27.72
CA GLY A 870 5.08 25.81 27.40
C GLY A 870 4.81 25.14 26.05
N ALA A 871 3.67 24.45 25.94
CA ALA A 871 3.29 23.77 24.72
C ALA A 871 2.86 24.79 23.64
N GLY A 872 1.81 25.58 23.89
CA GLY A 872 1.28 26.51 22.90
C GLY A 872 2.29 27.53 22.40
N ALA A 873 2.81 28.38 23.29
CA ALA A 873 3.65 29.50 22.85
C ALA A 873 5.06 29.06 22.44
N MET A 874 5.72 28.21 23.24
CA MET A 874 7.15 27.90 23.07
C MET A 874 7.43 26.66 22.21
N LEU A 875 6.45 25.78 22.01
CA LEU A 875 6.59 24.55 21.22
C LEU A 875 5.74 24.52 19.94
N GLU A 876 4.62 25.25 19.87
CA GLU A 876 3.62 25.11 18.79
C GLU A 876 3.40 26.34 17.90
N LEU A 877 2.91 27.46 18.41
CA LEU A 877 2.37 28.52 17.53
C LEU A 877 2.72 29.95 17.97
N GLY A 878 3.40 30.10 19.10
CA GLY A 878 3.91 31.40 19.52
C GLY A 878 5.05 31.92 18.63
N PRO A 879 5.49 33.15 18.88
CA PRO A 879 6.47 33.84 18.03
C PRO A 879 7.89 33.28 18.13
N PHE A 880 8.16 32.45 19.14
CA PHE A 880 9.47 31.90 19.40
C PHE A 880 9.43 30.39 19.62
N ARG A 881 10.57 29.77 19.35
CA ARG A 881 10.89 28.38 19.69
C ARG A 881 12.15 28.35 20.54
N VAL A 882 12.25 27.36 21.42
CA VAL A 882 13.42 27.18 22.28
C VAL A 882 14.47 26.33 21.54
N ASN A 883 15.71 26.80 21.51
CA ASN A 883 16.84 26.05 20.95
C ASN A 883 17.20 24.83 21.83
N SER A 884 17.96 23.88 21.27
CA SER A 884 18.37 22.67 21.98
C SER A 884 19.26 22.91 23.21
N ASP A 885 19.81 24.12 23.35
CA ASP A 885 20.55 24.55 24.54
C ASP A 885 19.67 24.80 25.77
N GLY A 886 18.34 24.87 25.58
CA GLY A 886 17.37 25.18 26.64
C GLY A 886 17.56 26.58 27.25
N LYS A 887 18.23 27.49 26.54
CA LYS A 887 18.63 28.82 27.05
C LYS A 887 18.33 29.95 26.07
N THR A 888 18.33 29.67 24.76
CA THR A 888 18.11 30.69 23.74
C THR A 888 16.86 30.41 22.92
N LEU A 889 16.34 31.44 22.27
CA LEU A 889 15.15 31.39 21.44
C LEU A 889 15.49 31.64 19.97
N PHE A 890 14.69 31.10 19.06
CA PHE A 890 14.69 31.47 17.64
C PHE A 890 13.27 31.84 17.18
N ARG A 891 13.18 32.71 16.18
CA ARG A 891 11.89 33.23 15.67
C ARG A 891 11.13 32.13 14.92
N ASN A 892 9.84 32.02 15.18
CA ASN A 892 8.93 31.16 14.45
C ASN A 892 8.39 31.91 13.22
N GLU A 893 8.78 31.50 12.01
CA GLU A 893 8.35 32.10 10.75
C GLU A 893 6.87 31.83 10.39
N TYR A 894 6.20 30.95 11.14
CA TYR A 894 4.79 30.59 10.96
C TYR A 894 3.95 30.87 12.22
N ALA A 895 4.33 31.89 12.99
CA ALA A 895 3.69 32.20 14.25
C ALA A 895 2.25 32.70 14.05
N TRP A 896 1.33 32.29 14.91
CA TRP A 896 -0.06 32.73 14.78
C TRP A 896 -0.25 34.21 15.08
N ASN A 897 0.69 34.85 15.78
CA ASN A 897 0.65 36.30 15.97
C ASN A 897 0.91 37.07 14.66
N ASP A 898 1.35 36.40 13.58
CA ASP A 898 1.41 37.03 12.25
C ASP A 898 0.01 37.38 11.72
N VAL A 899 -1.06 36.75 12.23
CA VAL A 899 -2.44 36.99 11.76
C VAL A 899 -3.42 37.40 12.87
N ALA A 900 -3.00 37.39 14.14
CA ALA A 900 -3.83 37.76 15.29
C ALA A 900 -3.01 38.35 16.45
N ASN A 901 -3.67 38.93 17.44
CA ASN A 901 -3.08 39.15 18.76
C ASN A 901 -3.42 37.91 19.62
N VAL A 902 -2.44 37.26 20.24
CA VAL A 902 -2.61 35.91 20.80
C VAL A 902 -2.36 35.91 22.30
N ILE A 903 -3.34 35.45 23.08
CA ILE A 903 -3.23 35.22 24.53
C ILE A 903 -3.04 33.72 24.78
N PHE A 904 -1.95 33.34 25.43
CA PHE A 904 -1.70 32.01 25.96
C PHE A 904 -2.03 32.01 27.44
N LEU A 905 -3.15 31.37 27.82
CA LEU A 905 -3.62 31.35 29.20
C LEU A 905 -3.30 30.02 29.87
N GLU A 906 -2.56 30.03 30.97
CA GLU A 906 -2.33 28.85 31.79
C GLU A 906 -3.53 28.62 32.71
N SER A 907 -4.34 27.61 32.40
CA SER A 907 -5.59 27.32 33.10
C SER A 907 -5.82 25.80 33.18
N PRO A 908 -6.32 25.26 34.30
CA PRO A 908 -6.75 25.94 35.53
C PRO A 908 -5.60 26.38 36.46
N ALA A 909 -5.92 26.86 37.67
CA ALA A 909 -4.92 27.14 38.70
C ALA A 909 -4.11 25.87 39.05
N GLY A 910 -2.79 26.02 39.20
CA GLY A 910 -1.84 24.91 39.37
C GLY A 910 -1.12 24.51 38.08
N VAL A 911 -1.54 25.05 36.94
CA VAL A 911 -0.90 24.82 35.64
C VAL A 911 0.22 25.82 35.40
N GLY A 912 1.42 25.34 35.12
CA GLY A 912 2.59 26.17 34.86
C GLY A 912 2.86 27.14 36.01
N PHE A 913 2.71 28.44 35.75
CA PHE A 913 2.86 29.49 36.75
C PHE A 913 1.55 29.86 37.46
N SER A 914 0.38 29.49 36.95
CA SER A 914 -0.92 29.74 37.59
C SER A 914 -1.03 29.03 38.93
N TYR A 915 -1.64 29.67 39.93
CA TYR A 915 -1.64 29.13 41.29
C TYR A 915 -2.86 29.54 42.12
N SER A 916 -3.01 28.82 43.23
CA SER A 916 -3.82 29.14 44.39
C SER A 916 -3.00 28.88 45.65
N ASN A 917 -3.01 29.80 46.61
CA ASN A 917 -2.36 29.56 47.91
C ASN A 917 -3.15 28.60 48.81
N LYS A 918 -4.38 28.24 48.43
CA LYS A 918 -5.23 27.30 49.18
C LYS A 918 -5.22 25.93 48.52
N SER A 919 -4.78 24.92 49.27
CA SER A 919 -4.73 23.52 48.81
C SER A 919 -6.11 22.98 48.41
N SER A 920 -7.16 23.36 49.14
CA SER A 920 -8.55 22.94 48.88
C SER A 920 -9.11 23.37 47.52
N VAL A 921 -8.47 24.33 46.83
CA VAL A 921 -8.84 24.72 45.47
C VAL A 921 -8.49 23.62 44.48
N TYR A 922 -7.32 22.98 44.64
CA TYR A 922 -6.86 21.93 43.73
C TYR A 922 -7.73 20.68 43.84
N ASP A 923 -8.26 20.38 45.02
CA ASP A 923 -9.16 19.23 45.25
C ASP A 923 -10.56 19.40 44.61
N ASN A 924 -10.98 20.64 44.36
CA ASN A 924 -12.32 20.97 43.86
C ASN A 924 -12.33 21.55 42.44
N THR A 925 -11.21 21.44 41.72
CA THR A 925 -11.09 21.97 40.35
C THR A 925 -11.75 21.03 39.34
N GLY A 926 -12.61 21.58 38.47
CA GLY A 926 -13.27 20.85 37.39
C GLY A 926 -13.67 21.74 36.21
N ASP A 927 -14.32 21.18 35.20
CA ASP A 927 -14.57 21.90 33.93
C ASP A 927 -15.40 23.17 34.13
N LYS A 928 -16.46 23.10 34.96
CA LYS A 928 -17.33 24.26 35.30
C LYS A 928 -16.54 25.38 36.00
N SER A 929 -15.70 25.05 36.99
CA SER A 929 -14.91 26.06 37.70
C SER A 929 -13.83 26.67 36.80
N THR A 930 -13.22 25.84 35.95
CA THR A 930 -12.21 26.27 34.96
C THR A 930 -12.79 27.26 33.95
N ALA A 931 -13.99 27.00 33.42
CA ALA A 931 -14.68 27.91 32.51
C ALA A 931 -15.05 29.24 33.21
N LYS A 932 -15.51 29.18 34.46
CA LYS A 932 -15.82 30.38 35.27
C LYS A 932 -14.57 31.23 35.54
N ASP A 933 -13.46 30.58 35.89
CA ASP A 933 -12.19 31.25 36.18
C ASP A 933 -11.59 31.88 34.93
N ALA A 934 -11.59 31.16 33.79
CA ALA A 934 -11.14 31.69 32.50
C ALA A 934 -12.02 32.86 32.02
N TYR A 935 -13.34 32.81 32.25
CA TYR A 935 -14.23 33.93 31.98
C TYR A 935 -13.91 35.15 32.86
N THR A 936 -13.70 34.93 34.16
CA THR A 936 -13.33 35.99 35.12
C THR A 936 -11.97 36.60 34.76
N PHE A 937 -11.02 35.76 34.32
CA PHE A 937 -9.75 36.19 33.76
C PHE A 937 -9.98 37.13 32.57
N LEU A 938 -10.76 36.72 31.56
CA LEU A 938 -10.99 37.52 30.35
C LEU A 938 -11.62 38.88 30.65
N VAL A 939 -12.59 38.92 31.57
CA VAL A 939 -13.19 40.18 32.02
C VAL A 939 -12.12 41.10 32.61
N ASN A 940 -11.34 40.64 33.59
CA ASN A 940 -10.31 41.45 34.23
C ASN A 940 -9.20 41.84 33.25
N TRP A 941 -8.82 40.92 32.35
CA TRP A 941 -7.82 41.16 31.31
C TRP A 941 -8.30 42.23 30.32
N LEU A 942 -9.58 42.23 29.91
CA LEU A 942 -10.14 43.27 29.05
C LEU A 942 -10.28 44.63 29.75
N GLU A 943 -10.46 44.65 31.08
CA GLU A 943 -10.34 45.89 31.86
C GLU A 943 -8.89 46.39 31.91
N ARG A 944 -7.90 45.48 31.94
CA ARG A 944 -6.46 45.80 31.89
C ARG A 944 -6.01 46.25 30.50
N PHE A 945 -6.53 45.64 29.44
CA PHE A 945 -6.24 45.95 28.04
C PHE A 945 -7.49 46.48 27.30
N PRO A 946 -7.98 47.69 27.65
CA PRO A 946 -9.25 48.22 27.18
C PRO A 946 -9.35 48.38 25.65
N GLN A 947 -8.21 48.53 24.96
CA GLN A 947 -8.14 48.62 23.50
C GLN A 947 -8.64 47.37 22.75
N TYR A 948 -8.80 46.24 23.45
CA TYR A 948 -9.30 44.99 22.87
C TYR A 948 -10.77 44.69 23.18
N LYS A 949 -11.47 45.51 24.01
CA LYS A 949 -12.88 45.26 24.42
C LYS A 949 -13.85 45.08 23.26
N THR A 950 -13.63 45.78 22.15
CA THR A 950 -14.49 45.71 20.96
C THR A 950 -13.97 44.74 19.91
N ARG A 951 -12.81 44.12 20.12
CA ARG A 951 -12.13 43.32 19.10
C ARG A 951 -12.89 42.02 18.84
N ASP A 952 -12.88 41.59 17.59
CA ASP A 952 -13.32 40.24 17.23
C ASP A 952 -12.49 39.22 18.02
N PHE A 953 -13.19 38.42 18.83
CA PHE A 953 -12.58 37.49 19.77
C PHE A 953 -12.84 36.05 19.33
N PHE A 954 -11.79 35.24 19.34
CA PHE A 954 -11.85 33.82 19.03
C PHE A 954 -11.22 33.01 20.16
N ILE A 955 -11.80 31.84 20.44
CA ILE A 955 -11.23 30.90 21.39
C ILE A 955 -10.70 29.71 20.61
N THR A 956 -9.44 29.40 20.83
CA THR A 956 -8.74 28.29 20.19
C THR A 956 -8.09 27.41 21.24
N GLY A 957 -7.90 26.14 20.93
CA GLY A 957 -7.20 25.25 21.83
C GLY A 957 -7.00 23.86 21.27
N GLU A 958 -6.43 22.98 22.09
CA GLU A 958 -6.07 21.63 21.70
C GLU A 958 -6.44 20.59 22.78
N SER A 959 -6.65 19.33 22.36
CA SER A 959 -6.73 18.18 23.29
C SER A 959 -7.92 18.29 24.25
N TYR A 960 -7.68 18.22 25.56
CA TYR A 960 -8.71 18.44 26.59
C TYR A 960 -9.37 19.82 26.52
N ALA A 961 -8.78 20.79 25.80
CA ALA A 961 -9.46 22.04 25.49
C ALA A 961 -10.72 21.84 24.62
N GLY A 962 -10.97 20.64 24.10
CA GLY A 962 -12.29 20.20 23.62
C GLY A 962 -13.41 20.33 24.65
N HIS A 963 -13.09 20.29 25.94
CA HIS A 963 -14.01 20.66 27.03
C HIS A 963 -13.91 22.15 27.38
N TYR A 964 -12.70 22.70 27.50
CA TYR A 964 -12.51 24.09 27.94
C TYR A 964 -13.11 25.13 26.98
N VAL A 965 -12.83 24.98 25.68
CA VAL A 965 -13.20 25.98 24.66
C VAL A 965 -14.72 26.11 24.50
N PRO A 966 -15.51 25.02 24.30
CA PRO A 966 -16.96 25.15 24.17
C PRO A 966 -17.64 25.62 25.45
N GLN A 967 -17.15 25.19 26.62
CA GLN A 967 -17.72 25.59 27.91
C GLN A 967 -17.46 27.06 28.20
N LEU A 968 -16.25 27.57 27.95
CA LEU A 968 -15.94 28.99 28.06
C LEU A 968 -16.77 29.82 27.05
N ALA A 969 -16.88 29.37 25.80
CA ALA A 969 -17.72 30.02 24.80
C ALA A 969 -19.19 30.11 25.27
N TYR A 970 -19.74 29.03 25.81
CA TYR A 970 -21.07 29.02 26.40
C TYR A 970 -21.19 29.99 27.58
N THR A 971 -20.23 29.99 28.50
CA THR A 971 -20.19 30.93 29.63
C THR A 971 -20.17 32.39 29.16
N ILE A 972 -19.39 32.72 28.13
CA ILE A 972 -19.37 34.05 27.52
C ILE A 972 -20.73 34.42 26.94
N LEU A 973 -21.32 33.54 26.13
CA LEU A 973 -22.63 33.81 25.51
C LEU A 973 -23.74 33.98 26.54
N LEU A 974 -23.68 33.24 27.66
CA LEU A 974 -24.61 33.40 28.77
C LEU A 974 -24.45 34.76 29.45
N ASN A 975 -23.21 35.15 29.77
CA ASN A 975 -22.93 36.40 30.48
C ASN A 975 -23.07 37.65 29.59
N ASN A 976 -22.85 37.54 28.28
CA ASN A 976 -23.10 38.62 27.32
C ASN A 976 -24.57 39.07 27.28
N LYS A 977 -25.51 38.24 27.76
CA LYS A 977 -26.92 38.64 27.93
C LYS A 977 -27.12 39.63 29.08
N ASN A 978 -26.13 39.79 29.97
CA ASN A 978 -26.20 40.73 31.08
C ASN A 978 -25.57 42.07 30.67
N THR A 979 -26.35 43.15 30.75
CA THR A 979 -25.95 44.50 30.35
C THR A 979 -24.91 45.16 31.26
N ASN A 980 -24.74 44.66 32.49
CA ASN A 980 -23.85 45.27 33.49
C ASN A 980 -22.44 44.65 33.52
N GLN A 981 -22.13 43.74 32.60
CA GLN A 981 -20.86 43.02 32.52
C GLN A 981 -20.13 43.34 31.22
N THR A 982 -18.79 43.28 31.22
CA THR A 982 -17.96 43.49 30.02
C THR A 982 -18.40 42.54 28.90
N TYR A 983 -18.91 43.11 27.80
CA TYR A 983 -19.36 42.35 26.64
C TYR A 983 -18.15 41.84 25.83
N ILE A 984 -18.12 40.54 25.54
CA ILE A 984 -17.03 39.91 24.77
C ILE A 984 -17.55 39.53 23.39
N ASN A 985 -16.99 40.14 22.33
CA ASN A 985 -17.40 39.96 20.93
C ASN A 985 -16.89 38.63 20.33
N LEU A 986 -17.38 37.51 20.85
CA LEU A 986 -17.04 36.15 20.41
C LEU A 986 -17.52 35.88 18.98
N LYS A 987 -16.59 35.55 18.07
CA LYS A 987 -16.86 35.27 16.65
C LYS A 987 -16.83 33.79 16.29
N GLY A 988 -16.01 32.99 16.97
CA GLY A 988 -15.90 31.58 16.67
C GLY A 988 -14.96 30.82 17.60
N ILE A 989 -15.02 29.50 17.50
CA ILE A 989 -14.12 28.58 18.20
C ILE A 989 -13.43 27.64 17.21
N ALA A 990 -12.18 27.29 17.47
CA ALA A 990 -11.44 26.25 16.73
C ALA A 990 -10.67 25.35 17.70
N ILE A 991 -10.72 24.04 17.51
CA ILE A 991 -10.12 23.11 18.46
C ILE A 991 -9.37 22.02 17.69
N GLY A 992 -8.06 21.92 17.93
CA GLY A 992 -7.17 20.92 17.35
C GLY A 992 -7.19 19.62 18.15
N ASN A 993 -7.22 18.48 17.46
CA ASN A 993 -7.10 17.13 18.03
C ASN A 993 -7.82 16.97 19.37
N ALA A 994 -9.11 17.30 19.39
CA ALA A 994 -9.86 17.61 20.62
C ALA A 994 -10.57 16.40 21.23
N LEU A 995 -10.52 16.28 22.56
CA LEU A 995 -11.40 15.39 23.32
C LEU A 995 -12.74 16.11 23.51
N ILE A 996 -13.74 15.71 22.71
CA ILE A 996 -15.09 16.30 22.74
C ILE A 996 -16.05 15.41 23.53
N ASP A 997 -15.93 14.09 23.36
CA ASP A 997 -16.81 13.10 23.95
C ASP A 997 -16.02 11.80 24.22
N ASP A 998 -16.10 11.30 25.44
CA ASP A 998 -15.30 10.17 25.93
C ASP A 998 -15.62 8.86 25.18
N SER A 999 -16.88 8.66 24.76
CA SER A 999 -17.34 7.45 24.06
C SER A 999 -16.77 7.35 22.65
N THR A 1000 -16.94 8.42 21.88
CA THR A 1000 -16.46 8.53 20.50
C THR A 1000 -14.95 8.63 20.43
N TYR A 1001 -14.31 9.20 21.47
CA TYR A 1001 -12.88 9.17 21.69
C TYR A 1001 -12.35 7.74 21.80
N ALA A 1002 -12.84 6.96 22.77
CA ALA A 1002 -12.29 5.64 23.05
C ALA A 1002 -12.48 4.69 21.85
N MET A 1003 -13.66 4.72 21.24
CA MET A 1003 -13.95 3.95 20.02
C MET A 1003 -13.05 4.39 18.85
N GLY A 1004 -12.94 5.70 18.61
CA GLY A 1004 -12.13 6.26 17.53
C GLY A 1004 -10.64 5.98 17.69
N MET A 1005 -10.12 5.94 18.93
CA MET A 1005 -8.74 5.62 19.24
C MET A 1005 -8.39 4.17 18.90
N TYR A 1006 -9.19 3.20 19.34
CA TYR A 1006 -8.93 1.79 19.03
C TYR A 1006 -9.12 1.47 17.54
N ASP A 1007 -10.12 2.09 16.88
CA ASP A 1007 -10.26 2.01 15.42
C ASP A 1007 -9.05 2.62 14.69
N TYR A 1008 -8.49 3.70 15.22
CA TYR A 1008 -7.28 4.30 14.67
C TYR A 1008 -6.09 3.36 14.81
N PHE A 1009 -5.87 2.78 16.00
CA PHE A 1009 -4.82 1.79 16.21
C PHE A 1009 -4.97 0.62 15.25
N TRP A 1010 -6.17 0.07 15.10
CA TRP A 1010 -6.42 -1.02 14.17
C TRP A 1010 -6.18 -0.62 12.71
N THR A 1011 -6.73 0.49 12.24
CA THR A 1011 -6.56 0.96 10.84
C THR A 1011 -5.12 1.34 10.49
N HIS A 1012 -4.29 1.62 11.50
CA HIS A 1012 -2.86 1.91 11.36
C HIS A 1012 -1.99 0.71 11.77
N ALA A 1013 -2.58 -0.48 11.88
CA ALA A 1013 -1.92 -1.74 12.20
C ALA A 1013 -1.20 -1.77 13.57
N LEU A 1014 -1.53 -0.89 14.50
CA LEU A 1014 -1.05 -0.94 15.88
C LEU A 1014 -1.83 -1.95 16.73
N ASN A 1015 -3.07 -2.28 16.35
CA ASN A 1015 -3.88 -3.31 17.01
C ASN A 1015 -4.31 -4.38 16.00
N SER A 1016 -4.33 -5.62 16.46
CA SER A 1016 -4.81 -6.77 15.70
C SER A 1016 -6.32 -6.69 15.44
N GLU A 1017 -6.78 -7.42 14.42
CA GLU A 1017 -8.21 -7.59 14.18
C GLU A 1017 -8.88 -8.23 15.40
N GLU A 1018 -8.19 -9.15 16.07
CA GLU A 1018 -8.66 -9.84 17.27
C GLU A 1018 -8.87 -8.87 18.44
N ALA A 1019 -7.89 -8.00 18.72
CA ALA A 1019 -8.01 -6.99 19.78
C ALA A 1019 -9.12 -6.00 19.45
N ASN A 1020 -9.16 -5.46 18.23
CA ASN A 1020 -10.19 -4.50 17.83
C ASN A 1020 -11.61 -5.11 17.84
N ALA A 1021 -11.78 -6.31 17.27
CA ALA A 1021 -13.07 -7.00 17.28
C ALA A 1021 -13.51 -7.35 18.71
N GLY A 1022 -12.56 -7.78 19.57
CA GLY A 1022 -12.82 -8.04 20.98
C GLY A 1022 -13.27 -6.79 21.74
N ILE A 1023 -12.65 -5.64 21.46
CA ILE A 1023 -13.06 -4.34 21.99
C ILE A 1023 -14.48 -3.98 21.52
N HIS A 1024 -14.77 -4.02 20.21
CA HIS A 1024 -16.11 -3.67 19.68
C HIS A 1024 -17.22 -4.62 20.12
N GLU A 1025 -16.90 -5.90 20.39
CA GLU A 1025 -17.88 -6.89 20.82
C GLU A 1025 -18.17 -6.83 22.32
N ASN A 1026 -17.18 -6.46 23.14
CA ASN A 1026 -17.27 -6.59 24.60
C ASN A 1026 -17.28 -5.25 25.35
N CYS A 1027 -16.91 -4.14 24.70
CA CYS A 1027 -16.93 -2.80 25.28
C CYS A 1027 -18.19 -2.04 24.85
N ASP A 1028 -19.01 -1.66 25.82
CA ASP A 1028 -20.09 -0.70 25.60
C ASP A 1028 -19.55 0.72 25.87
N PHE A 1029 -19.18 1.41 24.81
CA PHE A 1029 -18.69 2.79 24.89
C PHE A 1029 -19.79 3.81 25.24
N VAL A 1030 -21.08 3.47 25.08
CA VAL A 1030 -22.20 4.41 25.25
C VAL A 1030 -22.77 4.36 26.66
N ASN A 1031 -22.98 3.15 27.22
CA ASN A 1031 -23.51 3.00 28.58
C ASN A 1031 -22.42 2.79 29.64
N GLU A 1032 -21.14 2.84 29.23
CA GLU A 1032 -19.95 2.81 30.08
C GLU A 1032 -19.82 1.57 31.00
N ASN A 1033 -20.47 0.47 30.63
CA ASN A 1033 -20.41 -0.76 31.42
C ASN A 1033 -19.23 -1.62 30.95
N THR A 1034 -18.12 -1.59 31.68
CA THR A 1034 -16.91 -2.36 31.33
C THR A 1034 -17.05 -3.80 31.82
N SER A 1035 -17.20 -4.74 30.88
CA SER A 1035 -17.08 -6.16 31.20
C SER A 1035 -15.61 -6.53 31.42
N THR A 1036 -15.32 -7.56 32.23
CA THR A 1036 -13.95 -8.08 32.38
C THR A 1036 -13.31 -8.45 31.03
N LYS A 1037 -14.13 -8.83 30.05
CA LYS A 1037 -13.69 -9.08 28.67
C LYS A 1037 -13.29 -7.80 27.93
N CYS A 1038 -14.03 -6.71 28.13
CA CYS A 1038 -13.65 -5.40 27.59
C CYS A 1038 -12.27 -4.99 28.11
N ASP A 1039 -12.04 -5.09 29.42
CA ASP A 1039 -10.76 -4.70 30.03
C ASP A 1039 -9.61 -5.56 29.51
N LEU A 1040 -9.83 -6.86 29.34
CA LEU A 1040 -8.86 -7.78 28.74
C LEU A 1040 -8.49 -7.37 27.31
N PHE A 1041 -9.47 -7.07 26.46
CA PHE A 1041 -9.20 -6.69 25.08
C PHE A 1041 -8.64 -5.27 24.94
N GLN A 1042 -9.04 -4.33 25.79
CA GLN A 1042 -8.40 -3.01 25.88
C GLN A 1042 -6.94 -3.15 26.32
N GLY A 1043 -6.66 -3.96 27.34
CA GLY A 1043 -5.30 -4.27 27.79
C GLY A 1043 -4.46 -4.95 26.71
N GLN A 1044 -5.06 -5.86 25.93
CA GLN A 1044 -4.43 -6.45 24.76
C GLN A 1044 -4.10 -5.38 23.70
N GLY A 1045 -5.05 -4.51 23.35
CA GLY A 1045 -4.82 -3.42 22.40
C GLY A 1045 -3.71 -2.46 22.86
N GLN A 1046 -3.66 -2.13 24.14
CA GLN A 1046 -2.56 -1.30 24.68
C GLN A 1046 -1.20 -2.02 24.63
N THR A 1047 -1.19 -3.34 24.85
CA THR A 1047 0.03 -4.16 24.76
C THR A 1047 0.53 -4.25 23.33
N GLU A 1048 -0.36 -4.51 22.37
CA GLU A 1048 -0.04 -4.66 20.94
C GLU A 1048 0.48 -3.36 20.32
N LYS A 1049 -0.11 -2.23 20.69
CA LYS A 1049 0.34 -0.89 20.30
C LYS A 1049 1.83 -0.66 20.62
N GLY A 1050 2.32 -1.29 21.68
CA GLY A 1050 3.72 -1.23 22.07
C GLY A 1050 4.17 0.18 22.51
N ARG A 1051 5.49 0.39 22.48
CA ARG A 1051 6.17 1.58 23.02
C ARG A 1051 6.39 2.68 21.98
N ILE A 1052 5.35 3.09 21.26
CA ILE A 1052 5.42 4.18 20.28
C ILE A 1052 5.35 5.57 20.93
N TYR A 1053 5.94 6.59 20.31
CA TYR A 1053 5.62 7.97 20.66
C TYR A 1053 4.20 8.19 20.21
N ILE A 1054 3.26 8.15 21.15
CA ILE A 1054 1.88 8.11 20.74
C ILE A 1054 1.67 9.45 19.98
N TYR A 1055 2.19 10.65 20.44
CA TYR A 1055 1.96 12.07 19.95
C TYR A 1055 2.04 12.28 18.42
N ASN A 1056 2.73 11.36 17.78
CA ASN A 1056 2.71 11.11 16.36
C ASN A 1056 3.24 9.69 16.16
N ILE A 1057 2.38 8.76 15.75
CA ILE A 1057 2.71 7.34 15.62
C ILE A 1057 3.88 7.05 14.65
N TYR A 1058 4.28 8.03 13.83
CA TYR A 1058 5.40 7.95 12.90
C TYR A 1058 6.65 8.72 13.36
N ALA A 1059 6.58 9.49 14.44
CA ALA A 1059 7.71 10.25 14.95
C ALA A 1059 8.55 9.41 15.94
N PRO A 1060 9.88 9.64 15.98
CA PRO A 1060 10.75 8.98 16.93
C PRO A 1060 10.48 9.44 18.37
N ARG A 1061 10.86 8.61 19.34
CA ARG A 1061 10.91 9.02 20.75
C ARG A 1061 12.15 9.87 20.99
N CYS A 1062 12.05 10.83 21.92
CA CYS A 1062 13.22 11.55 22.39
C CYS A 1062 14.18 10.57 23.12
N HIS A 1063 15.46 10.55 22.71
CA HIS A 1063 16.55 9.83 23.38
C HIS A 1063 17.57 10.85 23.90
N TYR A 1064 17.78 10.88 25.22
CA TYR A 1064 18.47 11.95 25.96
C TYR A 1064 19.98 12.12 25.70
N THR A 1065 20.59 11.34 24.80
CA THR A 1065 22.04 11.08 24.89
C THR A 1065 22.97 12.03 24.15
N GLU A 1066 22.54 12.96 23.30
CA GLU A 1066 23.48 13.91 22.67
C GLU A 1066 22.89 15.32 22.50
N GLN A 1067 23.07 16.17 23.51
CA GLN A 1067 22.88 17.62 23.40
C GLN A 1067 23.99 18.19 22.50
N THR A 1068 23.70 18.31 21.21
CA THR A 1068 24.52 19.13 20.30
C THR A 1068 23.80 20.46 20.11
N GLY A 1069 24.52 21.57 20.36
CA GLY A 1069 24.00 22.95 20.29
C GLY A 1069 23.72 23.42 18.86
N SER A 1070 22.86 22.71 18.15
CA SER A 1070 22.33 23.10 16.84
C SER A 1070 21.26 24.18 17.01
N THR A 1071 21.29 25.20 16.17
CA THR A 1071 20.14 26.09 15.97
C THR A 1071 18.97 25.25 15.45
N GLY A 1072 17.83 25.25 16.15
CA GLY A 1072 16.65 24.51 15.72
C GLY A 1072 16.07 25.04 14.41
N SER A 1073 15.25 24.24 13.74
CA SER A 1073 14.52 24.62 12.52
C SER A 1073 13.03 24.43 12.76
N VAL A 1074 12.19 25.40 12.39
CA VAL A 1074 10.73 25.29 12.52
C VAL A 1074 10.18 24.19 11.60
N ASN A 1075 10.89 23.87 10.51
CA ASN A 1075 10.48 22.88 9.52
C ASN A 1075 10.84 21.44 9.91
N ASP A 1076 11.68 21.26 10.94
CA ASP A 1076 12.15 19.96 11.42
C ASP A 1076 11.63 19.70 12.84
N PHE A 1077 10.70 18.76 12.97
CA PHE A 1077 10.17 18.39 14.28
C PHE A 1077 11.23 17.66 15.12
N ASP A 1078 11.63 18.26 16.25
CA ASP A 1078 12.48 17.62 17.25
C ASP A 1078 11.62 17.07 18.42
N PRO A 1079 11.58 15.73 18.63
CA PRO A 1079 10.80 15.12 19.71
C PRO A 1079 11.28 15.49 21.12
N CYS A 1080 12.49 16.03 21.27
CA CYS A 1080 13.08 16.46 22.53
C CYS A 1080 12.77 17.92 22.88
N SER A 1081 12.12 18.68 22.00
CA SER A 1081 11.84 20.12 22.17
C SER A 1081 11.17 20.48 23.51
N LYS A 1082 10.30 19.60 24.02
CA LYS A 1082 9.67 19.75 25.34
C LYS A 1082 10.69 19.89 26.48
N ASN A 1083 11.81 19.15 26.42
CA ASN A 1083 12.86 19.22 27.44
C ASN A 1083 13.59 20.56 27.41
N TYR A 1084 13.77 21.14 26.22
CA TYR A 1084 14.40 22.45 26.08
C TYR A 1084 13.50 23.55 26.65
N VAL A 1085 12.19 23.48 26.38
CA VAL A 1085 11.19 24.38 26.97
C VAL A 1085 11.17 24.26 28.49
N LEU A 1086 11.18 23.03 29.02
CA LEU A 1086 11.27 22.78 30.46
C LEU A 1086 12.53 23.41 31.06
N SER A 1087 13.67 23.28 30.40
CA SER A 1087 14.93 23.88 30.85
C SER A 1087 14.86 25.40 30.84
N TYR A 1088 14.33 25.98 29.76
CA TYR A 1088 14.25 27.42 29.54
C TYR A 1088 13.31 28.13 30.52
N LEU A 1089 12.10 27.63 30.71
CA LEU A 1089 11.11 28.25 31.61
C LEU A 1089 11.46 28.09 33.11
N ASN A 1090 12.41 27.22 33.44
CA ASN A 1090 12.98 27.11 34.79
C ASN A 1090 14.18 28.02 35.04
N LEU A 1091 14.66 28.78 34.04
CA LEU A 1091 15.71 29.77 34.25
C LEU A 1091 15.17 30.96 35.06
N ALA A 1092 15.86 31.31 36.14
CA ALA A 1092 15.43 32.40 37.04
C ALA A 1092 15.33 33.76 36.34
N GLU A 1093 16.18 34.02 35.35
CA GLU A 1093 16.13 35.22 34.51
C GLU A 1093 14.92 35.24 33.58
N VAL A 1094 14.48 34.08 33.08
CA VAL A 1094 13.29 33.95 32.24
C VAL A 1094 12.04 34.17 33.07
N GLN A 1095 11.93 33.55 34.24
CA GLN A 1095 10.78 33.77 35.14
C GLN A 1095 10.67 35.23 35.58
N ARG A 1096 11.81 35.89 35.86
CA ARG A 1096 11.83 37.32 36.18
C ARG A 1096 11.36 38.18 35.00
N ALA A 1097 11.81 37.88 33.78
CA ALA A 1097 11.39 38.61 32.58
C ALA A 1097 9.91 38.42 32.26
N LEU A 1098 9.35 37.25 32.58
CA LEU A 1098 7.93 36.90 32.44
C LEU A 1098 7.05 37.43 33.59
N HIS A 1099 7.63 38.13 34.57
CA HIS A 1099 6.93 38.57 35.79
C HIS A 1099 6.28 37.40 36.56
N ALA A 1100 6.86 36.21 36.45
CA ALA A 1100 6.41 35.00 37.13
C ALA A 1100 7.05 34.88 38.53
N ASN A 1101 6.34 34.24 39.46
CA ASN A 1101 6.90 33.90 40.76
C ASN A 1101 8.01 32.85 40.59
N ALA A 1102 9.05 32.92 41.43
CA ALA A 1102 10.12 31.93 41.43
C ALA A 1102 9.58 30.56 41.88
N THR A 1103 9.35 29.67 40.92
CA THR A 1103 8.81 28.32 41.14
C THR A 1103 9.49 27.32 40.21
N THR A 1104 9.43 26.02 40.54
CA THR A 1104 9.77 25.00 39.55
C THR A 1104 8.60 24.87 38.59
N TRP A 1105 8.81 25.30 37.36
CA TRP A 1105 7.83 25.19 36.29
C TRP A 1105 7.86 23.77 35.71
N TYR A 1106 6.68 23.22 35.43
CA TYR A 1106 6.52 21.95 34.72
C TYR A 1106 5.48 22.12 33.62
N ASP A 1107 5.76 21.54 32.44
CA ASP A 1107 4.93 21.69 31.24
C ASP A 1107 3.54 21.06 31.37
N CYS A 1108 3.55 19.78 31.74
CA CYS A 1108 2.39 18.98 32.09
C CYS A 1108 2.86 18.04 33.19
N SER A 1109 1.97 17.58 34.05
CA SER A 1109 2.26 16.43 34.91
C SER A 1109 2.30 15.08 34.13
N GLY A 1110 2.79 15.01 32.88
CA GLY A 1110 3.04 13.82 32.00
C GLY A 1110 2.66 13.95 30.50
N ASP A 1111 2.88 12.90 29.71
CA ASP A 1111 2.94 12.96 28.25
C ASP A 1111 2.49 11.68 27.49
N ILE A 1112 2.13 11.88 26.20
CA ILE A 1112 2.15 11.09 24.93
C ILE A 1112 0.77 11.07 24.13
N ASP A 1113 0.63 11.40 22.79
CA ASP A 1113 -0.65 11.33 21.92
C ASP A 1113 -0.72 10.52 20.58
N GLY A 1114 -1.15 9.28 20.61
CA GLY A 1114 -1.92 8.65 19.52
C GLY A 1114 -3.32 8.43 20.07
N ARG A 1115 -3.72 9.39 20.88
CA ARG A 1115 -4.80 9.49 21.85
C ARG A 1115 -6.01 10.10 21.13
N LEU A 1116 -5.88 11.21 20.40
CA LEU A 1116 -6.95 11.95 19.73
C LEU A 1116 -6.84 11.96 18.20
N PRO A 1117 -7.00 10.79 17.56
CA PRO A 1117 -6.92 10.68 16.12
C PRO A 1117 -8.11 11.31 15.38
N VAL A 1118 -7.90 11.54 14.09
CA VAL A 1118 -8.91 12.06 13.15
C VAL A 1118 -10.22 11.25 13.14
N THR A 1119 -10.16 9.95 13.45
CA THR A 1119 -11.33 9.05 13.57
C THR A 1119 -12.24 9.46 14.72
N SER A 1120 -11.67 9.77 15.89
CA SER A 1120 -12.42 10.23 17.07
C SER A 1120 -13.17 11.51 16.77
N SER A 1121 -12.50 12.53 16.22
CA SER A 1121 -13.16 13.80 15.85
C SER A 1121 -14.25 13.61 14.79
N ARG A 1122 -14.07 12.69 13.82
CA ARG A 1122 -15.12 12.38 12.84
C ARG A 1122 -16.34 11.73 13.50
N TYR A 1123 -16.15 10.86 14.49
CA TYR A 1123 -17.26 10.27 15.22
C TYR A 1123 -18.02 11.30 16.05
N SER A 1124 -17.32 12.19 16.75
CA SER A 1124 -17.96 13.27 17.53
C SER A 1124 -18.69 14.29 16.64
N VAL A 1125 -18.15 14.67 15.47
CA VAL A 1125 -18.85 15.59 14.55
C VAL A 1125 -20.06 14.90 13.90
N ASN A 1126 -19.95 13.62 13.55
CA ASN A 1126 -21.06 12.87 12.97
C ASN A 1126 -22.22 12.68 13.95
N SER A 1127 -21.96 12.58 15.26
CA SER A 1127 -23.03 12.42 16.27
C SER A 1127 -23.94 13.65 16.37
N LEU A 1128 -23.44 14.84 15.97
CA LEU A 1128 -24.22 16.08 15.89
C LEU A 1128 -25.28 16.07 14.77
N LYS A 1129 -25.16 15.16 13.80
CA LYS A 1129 -26.10 15.00 12.66
C LYS A 1129 -26.38 16.30 11.88
N LEU A 1130 -25.36 17.15 11.72
CA LEU A 1130 -25.49 18.43 11.02
C LEU A 1130 -25.57 18.24 9.49
N PRO A 1131 -26.35 19.08 8.77
CA PRO A 1131 -26.37 19.08 7.31
C PRO A 1131 -25.02 19.50 6.70
N ILE A 1132 -24.63 18.86 5.59
CA ILE A 1132 -23.41 19.20 4.85
C ILE A 1132 -23.69 20.39 3.91
N GLU A 1133 -22.93 21.47 4.04
CA GLU A 1133 -22.98 22.65 3.17
C GLU A 1133 -21.91 22.60 2.07
N THR A 1134 -20.71 22.13 2.40
CA THR A 1134 -19.63 21.89 1.43
C THR A 1134 -19.13 20.46 1.55
N ALA A 1135 -19.28 19.69 0.48
CA ALA A 1135 -18.84 18.31 0.43
C ALA A 1135 -17.32 18.17 0.60
N TRP A 1136 -16.90 17.02 1.12
CA TRP A 1136 -15.51 16.64 1.34
C TRP A 1136 -14.63 16.94 0.12
N ARG A 1137 -13.63 17.78 0.30
CA ARG A 1137 -12.68 18.18 -0.76
C ARG A 1137 -11.26 18.34 -0.19
N PRO A 1138 -10.21 18.21 -1.02
CA PRO A 1138 -8.88 18.62 -0.60
C PRO A 1138 -8.81 20.14 -0.41
N TRP A 1139 -7.85 20.57 0.41
CA TRP A 1139 -7.40 21.95 0.50
C TRP A 1139 -5.87 22.05 0.35
N TYR A 1140 -5.36 23.22 -0.01
CA TYR A 1140 -4.00 23.39 -0.50
C TYR A 1140 -3.21 24.48 0.25
N THR A 1141 -1.90 24.27 0.32
CA THR A 1141 -0.86 25.22 0.76
C THR A 1141 0.32 25.06 -0.20
N ASN A 1142 0.80 26.14 -0.81
CA ASN A 1142 1.90 26.12 -1.80
C ASN A 1142 1.76 25.08 -2.93
N ASN A 1143 0.56 24.95 -3.52
CA ASN A 1143 0.22 23.95 -4.54
C ASN A 1143 0.33 22.48 -4.09
N GLU A 1144 0.56 22.22 -2.81
CA GLU A 1144 0.47 20.88 -2.23
C GLU A 1144 -0.83 20.69 -1.47
N VAL A 1145 -1.30 19.44 -1.39
CA VAL A 1145 -2.47 19.10 -0.58
C VAL A 1145 -2.13 19.26 0.91
N GLY A 1146 -2.67 20.31 1.52
CA GLY A 1146 -2.57 20.59 2.96
C GLY A 1146 -3.43 19.66 3.81
N GLY A 1147 -4.50 19.11 3.23
CA GLY A 1147 -5.36 18.10 3.85
C GLY A 1147 -6.73 18.04 3.20
N TYR A 1148 -7.76 17.69 3.97
CA TYR A 1148 -9.15 17.64 3.50
C TYR A 1148 -10.08 18.44 4.40
N VAL A 1149 -11.15 18.98 3.82
CA VAL A 1149 -12.15 19.78 4.54
C VAL A 1149 -13.56 19.38 4.13
N VAL A 1150 -14.46 19.38 5.10
CA VAL A 1150 -15.92 19.32 4.93
C VAL A 1150 -16.54 20.42 5.78
N ALA A 1151 -17.51 21.13 5.22
CA ALA A 1151 -18.27 22.14 5.94
C ALA A 1151 -19.68 21.62 6.19
N TYR A 1152 -20.06 21.59 7.46
CA TYR A 1152 -21.42 21.39 7.92
C TYR A 1152 -22.03 22.75 8.29
N LYS A 1153 -23.35 22.80 8.45
CA LYS A 1153 -24.03 24.00 8.93
C LYS A 1153 -23.48 24.42 10.30
N GLY A 1154 -22.71 25.50 10.32
CA GLY A 1154 -22.11 26.08 11.54
C GLY A 1154 -20.86 25.37 12.08
N VAL A 1155 -20.38 24.29 11.44
CA VAL A 1155 -19.20 23.53 11.90
C VAL A 1155 -18.33 23.13 10.71
N ILE A 1156 -17.02 23.38 10.81
CA ILE A 1156 -16.04 22.94 9.81
C ILE A 1156 -15.18 21.84 10.41
N PHE A 1157 -15.00 20.76 9.66
CA PHE A 1157 -14.02 19.73 9.99
C PHE A 1157 -12.92 19.72 8.93
N ALA A 1158 -11.68 19.89 9.37
CA ALA A 1158 -10.51 19.90 8.51
C ALA A 1158 -9.45 18.92 9.04
N THR A 1159 -8.78 18.22 8.14
CA THR A 1159 -7.59 17.42 8.41
C THR A 1159 -6.36 18.17 7.94
N VAL A 1160 -5.23 17.98 8.63
CA VAL A 1160 -3.91 18.50 8.23
C VAL A 1160 -3.00 17.31 7.93
N ARG A 1161 -2.54 17.22 6.68
CA ARG A 1161 -1.74 16.09 6.20
C ARG A 1161 -0.37 16.13 6.87
N GLY A 1162 0.07 14.98 7.40
CA GLY A 1162 1.42 14.83 7.99
C GLY A 1162 1.58 15.44 9.39
N ALA A 1163 0.50 15.91 10.01
CA ALA A 1163 0.52 16.43 11.37
C ALA A 1163 0.22 15.33 12.41
N GLY A 1164 0.87 15.40 13.56
CA GLY A 1164 0.51 14.67 14.79
C GLY A 1164 -0.48 15.47 15.64
N HIS A 1165 -0.42 15.31 16.97
CA HIS A 1165 -1.27 16.03 17.94
C HIS A 1165 -1.14 17.54 17.84
N LEU A 1166 0.11 18.00 17.99
CA LEU A 1166 0.51 19.40 18.03
C LEU A 1166 0.62 19.94 16.61
N VAL A 1167 -0.51 20.09 15.93
CA VAL A 1167 -0.56 20.40 14.48
C VAL A 1167 0.39 21.53 14.07
N PRO A 1168 0.47 22.68 14.79
CA PRO A 1168 1.41 23.75 14.47
C PRO A 1168 2.89 23.41 14.67
N SER A 1169 3.24 22.43 15.51
CA SER A 1169 4.63 21.96 15.62
C SER A 1169 5.04 21.08 14.43
N TYR A 1170 4.15 20.22 13.93
CA TYR A 1170 4.48 19.26 12.87
C TYR A 1170 4.33 19.83 11.45
N GLN A 1171 3.33 20.70 11.25
CA GLN A 1171 2.97 21.26 9.95
C GLN A 1171 2.69 22.76 10.09
N PRO A 1172 3.69 23.56 10.50
CA PRO A 1172 3.53 24.95 10.92
C PRO A 1172 2.91 25.84 9.83
N GLU A 1173 3.40 25.74 8.59
CA GLU A 1173 2.86 26.51 7.46
C GLU A 1173 1.38 26.16 7.15
N ARG A 1174 1.05 24.87 7.17
CA ARG A 1174 -0.31 24.38 6.92
C ARG A 1174 -1.24 24.82 8.06
N ALA A 1175 -0.77 24.81 9.30
CA ALA A 1175 -1.50 25.32 10.46
C ALA A 1175 -1.78 26.82 10.33
N LEU A 1176 -0.78 27.63 9.95
CA LEU A 1176 -0.93 29.05 9.73
C LEU A 1176 -1.95 29.35 8.60
N THR A 1177 -1.89 28.60 7.50
CA THR A 1177 -2.87 28.72 6.40
C THR A 1177 -4.30 28.42 6.88
N MET A 1178 -4.46 27.38 7.69
CA MET A 1178 -5.75 26.96 8.23
C MET A 1178 -6.34 28.01 9.17
N ILE A 1179 -5.57 28.48 10.16
CA ILE A 1179 -6.05 29.49 11.11
C ILE A 1179 -6.34 30.82 10.41
N SER A 1180 -5.51 31.22 9.45
CA SER A 1180 -5.74 32.43 8.65
C SER A 1180 -7.08 32.40 7.91
N SER A 1181 -7.43 31.24 7.35
CA SER A 1181 -8.71 31.03 6.67
C SER A 1181 -9.87 31.09 7.66
N PHE A 1182 -9.72 30.44 8.82
CA PHE A 1182 -10.73 30.43 9.88
C PHE A 1182 -11.05 31.84 10.42
N LEU A 1183 -10.01 32.63 10.74
CA LEU A 1183 -10.18 34.00 11.24
C LEU A 1183 -10.85 34.93 10.22
N GLN A 1184 -10.71 34.63 8.92
CA GLN A 1184 -11.40 35.35 7.84
C GLN A 1184 -12.82 34.83 7.56
N GLY A 1185 -13.29 33.80 8.30
CA GLY A 1185 -14.58 33.16 8.07
C GLY A 1185 -14.65 32.40 6.74
N ARG A 1186 -13.52 31.87 6.25
CA ARG A 1186 -13.41 31.17 4.96
C ARG A 1186 -12.93 29.73 5.14
N LEU A 1187 -13.30 28.87 4.20
CA LEU A 1187 -12.71 27.54 4.11
C LEU A 1187 -11.26 27.64 3.59
N PRO A 1188 -10.37 26.71 4.00
CA PRO A 1188 -9.02 26.64 3.46
C PRO A 1188 -8.99 26.52 1.92
N PRO A 1189 -7.92 27.03 1.25
CA PRO A 1189 -7.86 27.17 -0.21
C PRO A 1189 -8.14 25.88 -0.97
N SER A 1190 -8.81 25.97 -2.13
CA SER A 1190 -9.16 24.82 -2.97
C SER A 1190 -8.18 24.54 -4.12
N SER A 1191 -7.18 25.40 -4.31
CA SER A 1191 -6.10 25.29 -5.30
C SER A 1191 -4.86 26.02 -4.82
#